data_AF-A0A975BJI7-F1
#
_entry.id   AF-A0A975BJI7-F1
#
_cell.length_a   1.000
_cell.length_b   1.000
_cell.length_c   1.000
_cell.angle_alpha   90.00
_cell.angle_beta   90.00
_cell.angle_gamma   90.00
#
_symmetry.space_group_name_H-M   'P 1'
#
loop_
_entity.id
_entity.type
_entity.pdbx_description
1 polymer ?
#
loop_
_entity_poly.entity_id
_entity_poly.type
_entity_poly.pdbx_seq_one_letter_code
_entity_poly.pdbx_strand_id
1 'polypeptide(L)'
;MAHSQFQIVKDPSLHHLPPQHIEAEQSILSTVLRDSSMLLDIIEILSPDDFYSSVHKKIFEAMAELFRKDSPVDIITVLGVLREKDDLEKIGGESYLAWLIDSVPISVNAAHHARIVHDKACLRRLIEKSNAITGRCFEDQGNIDDIIDFAERSIFEISENKINPAFYSIGKLIDGTIDTLEERQERKALVTGVPTGFSKLDEMTAGLQPADLIILAARPSMGKCCEASTEILLADGSVTTIADICRRQHAELLTLNKNWKFSPTQPSDFVDDNKKMVFRVTTRLGRFVETTLPHPFLTIQGWKPLSELKPGDKIAVPRKLDIFGTEAMRECEIKLLAYLIGDGNLTNASPRFTNQHPRMLADFVKAAEAFGGITARVSRSANRSPDVSVSSAPEFTENRMLFSHLLREQIAGKGLSQKQFAKGIGASPSAVSGWVNAKYAPSFALLDTISSFLETDLSQLMPDGYSAVAKNSKNMLVLWLEKLGLQGKNSHDKFVPSPIFRLPRELLALFLNRVFATDGWASVLSSGQAQMGYCSVSEKLIRQIQHLLLRFGIIAKIKKRSMAYAGERRFAWQLDITDADSIRVFIRDIGIFGKEDALEKVRAAIASKPYRTNTDLIPAEIWEQLTQLKGSESWAQLAKRAGIAGYSNIHVGKRSLPRKRLAALANALKDEDLQALARSEVYWDEIVSIVSMGEKQVYDLTIPDTHNFVANDICVHNTALALNIARNAADKANVAVAVFSLEMSKEQLTMRMLCSDARVDSSRIRSGFFSREDWENITDAATVLTDLPIYIDDSPNVSSMEIRAKSRRLKMDKGLGLIIIDYLQLMKSSASAERRDLEIAEMSKSLKSLAKELEVPVIALSQLNRKLEERGDKRPQLSDLRESGSLEQDADVVAFIYRDEIYNKDENNPNRGTAELIISKQRNGPVGTVPLTFINKYTRFENPAPEYDG
;
A
#
# COMPACT_ATOMS: atom_id res chain seq x y z
N MET A 1 -28.75 9.20 -62.46
CA MET A 1 -27.92 7.98 -62.68
C MET A 1 -26.49 8.43 -62.90
N ALA A 2 -25.60 8.14 -61.96
CA ALA A 2 -24.16 8.35 -62.10
C ALA A 2 -23.48 7.04 -61.69
N HIS A 3 -22.71 6.46 -62.60
CA HIS A 3 -22.01 5.19 -62.43
C HIS A 3 -20.86 5.32 -61.43
N SER A 4 -20.88 4.52 -60.36
CA SER A 4 -19.73 4.29 -59.49
C SER A 4 -18.85 3.18 -60.08
N GLN A 5 -17.67 3.53 -60.55
CA GLN A 5 -16.60 2.57 -60.80
C GLN A 5 -16.08 2.04 -59.45
N PHE A 6 -16.38 0.79 -59.14
CA PHE A 6 -15.65 0.04 -58.10
C PHE A 6 -14.33 -0.42 -58.72
N GLN A 7 -13.22 0.19 -58.30
CA GLN A 7 -11.89 -0.40 -58.50
C GLN A 7 -11.76 -1.61 -57.59
N ILE A 8 -11.72 -2.80 -58.19
CA ILE A 8 -11.30 -4.03 -57.52
C ILE A 8 -9.82 -3.87 -57.20
N VAL A 9 -9.49 -3.69 -55.92
CA VAL A 9 -8.11 -3.80 -55.45
C VAL A 9 -7.69 -5.25 -55.63
N LYS A 10 -6.80 -5.51 -56.60
CA LYS A 10 -6.22 -6.84 -56.82
C LYS A 10 -5.29 -7.16 -55.66
N ASP A 11 -5.46 -8.34 -55.06
CA ASP A 11 -4.56 -8.89 -54.05
C ASP A 11 -3.15 -9.05 -54.65
N PRO A 12 -2.12 -8.34 -54.15
CA PRO A 12 -0.76 -8.40 -54.68
C PRO A 12 -0.10 -9.78 -54.49
N SER A 13 -0.60 -10.64 -53.59
CA SER A 13 -0.05 -11.98 -53.36
C SER A 13 -0.24 -12.95 -54.53
N LEU A 14 -1.20 -12.70 -55.43
CA LEU A 14 -1.51 -13.55 -56.58
C LEU A 14 -0.61 -13.31 -57.81
N HIS A 15 0.25 -12.28 -57.78
CA HIS A 15 1.06 -11.86 -58.95
C HIS A 15 2.55 -11.66 -58.67
N HIS A 16 3.02 -11.83 -57.43
CA HIS A 16 4.44 -11.67 -57.09
C HIS A 16 5.05 -13.01 -56.65
N LEU A 17 6.19 -13.35 -57.26
CA LEU A 17 7.02 -14.47 -56.79
C LEU A 17 7.51 -14.19 -55.37
N PRO A 18 7.60 -15.21 -54.49
CA PRO A 18 8.21 -15.05 -53.18
C PRO A 18 9.60 -14.42 -53.27
N PRO A 19 10.03 -13.60 -52.29
CA PRO A 19 11.35 -13.00 -52.28
C PRO A 19 12.46 -14.04 -52.45
N GLN A 20 13.22 -13.93 -53.55
CA GLN A 20 14.29 -14.87 -53.94
C GLN A 20 15.40 -14.15 -54.72
N HIS A 21 16.57 -14.77 -54.80
CA HIS A 21 17.66 -14.34 -55.68
C HIS A 21 18.49 -15.55 -56.11
N ILE A 22 18.06 -16.19 -57.21
CA ILE A 22 18.57 -17.48 -57.66
C ILE A 22 20.04 -17.39 -58.09
N GLU A 23 20.42 -16.27 -58.70
CA GLU A 23 21.80 -16.01 -59.16
C GLU A 23 22.77 -15.91 -57.97
N ALA A 24 22.33 -15.33 -56.85
CA ALA A 24 23.12 -15.27 -55.62
C ALA A 24 23.29 -16.68 -55.02
N GLU A 25 22.21 -17.48 -54.97
CA GLU A 25 22.28 -18.87 -54.53
C GLU A 25 23.26 -19.70 -55.39
N GLN A 26 23.16 -19.58 -56.72
CA GLN A 26 24.05 -20.27 -57.66
C GLN A 26 25.51 -19.85 -57.47
N SER A 27 25.76 -18.55 -57.30
CA SER A 27 27.11 -18.02 -57.11
C SER A 27 27.75 -18.52 -55.80
N ILE A 28 26.98 -18.61 -54.71
CA ILE A 28 27.43 -19.17 -53.43
C ILE A 28 27.81 -20.64 -53.59
N LEU A 29 26.92 -21.45 -54.17
CA LEU A 29 27.16 -22.88 -54.34
C LEU A 29 28.35 -23.15 -55.26
N SER A 30 28.48 -22.41 -56.36
CA SER A 30 29.63 -22.53 -57.27
C SER A 30 30.94 -22.12 -56.61
N THR A 31 30.91 -21.05 -55.80
CA THR A 31 32.07 -20.58 -55.05
C THR A 31 32.54 -21.64 -54.05
N VAL A 32 31.61 -22.27 -53.30
CA VAL A 32 31.93 -23.34 -52.35
C VAL A 32 32.50 -24.59 -53.03
N LEU A 33 31.93 -25.01 -54.18
CA LEU A 33 32.41 -26.20 -54.89
C LEU A 33 33.81 -26.01 -55.48
N ARG A 34 34.19 -24.76 -55.79
CA ARG A 34 35.49 -24.40 -56.36
C ARG A 34 36.52 -24.09 -55.28
N ASP A 35 36.08 -23.50 -54.17
CA ASP A 35 36.88 -23.15 -53.01
C ASP A 35 36.13 -23.52 -51.72
N SER A 36 36.43 -24.70 -51.20
CA SER A 36 35.78 -25.25 -50.00
C SER A 36 36.10 -24.44 -48.73
N SER A 37 37.13 -23.59 -48.73
CA SER A 37 37.49 -22.78 -47.56
C SER A 37 36.43 -21.70 -47.25
N MET A 38 35.73 -21.22 -48.28
CA MET A 38 34.66 -20.22 -48.15
C MET A 38 33.40 -20.77 -47.47
N LEU A 39 33.26 -22.11 -47.39
CA LEU A 39 32.08 -22.74 -46.79
C LEU A 39 31.91 -22.38 -45.31
N LEU A 40 33.01 -22.19 -44.58
CA LEU A 40 33.00 -21.79 -43.17
C LEU A 40 32.23 -20.48 -43.00
N ASP A 41 32.63 -19.45 -43.73
CA ASP A 41 32.03 -18.10 -43.67
C ASP A 41 30.58 -18.09 -44.16
N ILE A 42 30.21 -19.01 -45.06
CA ILE A 42 28.87 -19.10 -45.62
C ILE A 42 27.91 -19.83 -44.67
N ILE A 43 28.34 -20.91 -44.00
CA ILE A 43 27.52 -21.63 -43.01
C ILE A 43 27.25 -20.76 -41.77
N GLU A 44 28.13 -19.81 -41.44
CA GLU A 44 27.87 -18.82 -40.39
C GLU A 44 26.70 -17.87 -40.73
N ILE A 45 26.36 -17.70 -42.01
CA ILE A 45 25.33 -16.75 -42.47
C ILE A 45 24.06 -17.48 -42.95
N LEU A 46 24.21 -18.67 -43.54
CA LEU A 46 23.13 -19.40 -44.20
C LEU A 46 22.94 -20.80 -43.65
N SER A 47 21.68 -21.12 -43.42
CA SER A 47 21.18 -22.49 -43.27
C SER A 47 20.65 -23.04 -44.60
N PRO A 48 20.52 -24.36 -44.76
CA PRO A 48 19.94 -24.90 -45.99
C PRO A 48 18.50 -24.44 -46.27
N ASP A 49 17.74 -24.12 -45.22
CA ASP A 49 16.36 -23.60 -45.32
C ASP A 49 16.29 -22.16 -45.87
N ASP A 50 17.42 -21.45 -45.92
CA ASP A 50 17.48 -20.10 -46.49
C ASP A 50 17.47 -20.10 -48.02
N PHE A 51 17.73 -21.23 -48.67
CA PHE A 51 17.65 -21.37 -50.12
C PHE A 51 16.20 -21.50 -50.59
N TYR A 52 15.81 -20.69 -51.58
CA TYR A 52 14.48 -20.79 -52.19
C TYR A 52 14.37 -22.03 -53.08
N SER A 53 15.43 -22.31 -53.84
CA SER A 53 15.46 -23.48 -54.72
C SER A 53 15.65 -24.76 -53.91
N SER A 54 14.71 -25.70 -54.04
CA SER A 54 14.83 -27.03 -53.42
C SER A 54 16.05 -27.80 -53.90
N VAL A 55 16.50 -27.54 -55.14
CA VAL A 55 17.74 -28.08 -55.71
C VAL A 55 18.95 -27.53 -54.96
N HIS A 56 19.02 -26.21 -54.77
CA HIS A 56 20.14 -25.56 -54.08
C HIS A 56 20.20 -25.92 -52.61
N LYS A 57 19.05 -26.00 -51.94
CA LYS A 57 18.93 -26.49 -50.57
C LYS A 57 19.59 -27.86 -50.42
N LYS A 58 19.24 -28.84 -51.27
CA LYS A 58 19.82 -30.19 -51.21
C LYS A 58 21.33 -30.23 -51.45
N ILE A 59 21.81 -29.42 -52.39
CA ILE A 59 23.24 -29.28 -52.66
C ILE A 59 23.95 -28.72 -51.43
N PHE A 60 23.41 -27.66 -50.82
CA PHE A 60 23.98 -27.06 -49.61
C PHE A 60 23.90 -27.98 -48.38
N GLU A 61 22.82 -28.75 -48.22
CA GLU A 61 22.70 -29.78 -47.18
C GLU A 61 23.80 -30.84 -47.29
N ALA A 62 24.10 -31.30 -48.52
CA ALA A 62 25.18 -32.24 -48.76
C ALA A 62 26.56 -31.63 -48.44
N MET A 63 26.79 -30.37 -48.82
CA MET A 63 28.02 -29.63 -48.46
C MET A 63 28.17 -29.47 -46.95
N ALA A 64 27.13 -29.03 -46.25
CA ALA A 64 27.13 -28.83 -44.81
C ALA A 64 27.28 -30.16 -44.04
N GLU A 65 26.78 -31.27 -44.59
CA GLU A 65 27.03 -32.60 -44.02
C GLU A 65 28.47 -33.06 -44.17
N LEU A 66 29.06 -32.91 -45.36
CA LEU A 66 30.48 -33.22 -45.58
C LEU A 66 31.36 -32.38 -44.67
N PHE A 67 31.05 -31.10 -44.54
CA PHE A 67 31.74 -30.19 -43.62
C PHE A 67 31.62 -30.66 -42.16
N ARG A 68 30.43 -31.06 -41.69
CA ARG A 68 30.25 -31.62 -40.33
C ARG A 68 30.99 -32.94 -40.11
N LYS A 69 31.20 -33.73 -41.17
CA LYS A 69 31.97 -34.98 -41.15
C LYS A 69 33.48 -34.73 -41.35
N ASP A 70 33.93 -33.48 -41.34
CA ASP A 70 35.32 -33.07 -41.59
C ASP A 70 35.90 -33.67 -42.88
N SER A 71 35.04 -33.82 -43.89
CA SER A 71 35.37 -34.37 -45.20
C SER A 71 35.54 -33.24 -46.21
N PRO A 72 36.45 -33.38 -47.21
CA PRO A 72 36.58 -32.41 -48.28
C PRO A 72 35.25 -32.14 -48.97
N VAL A 73 34.95 -30.87 -49.25
CA VAL A 73 33.74 -30.46 -49.96
C VAL A 73 34.13 -30.08 -51.38
N ASP A 74 33.95 -31.01 -52.30
CA ASP A 74 34.20 -30.84 -53.73
C ASP A 74 33.09 -31.50 -54.54
N ILE A 75 33.13 -31.36 -55.86
CA ILE A 75 32.10 -31.93 -56.74
C ILE A 75 31.95 -33.45 -56.57
N ILE A 76 33.04 -34.20 -56.37
CA ILE A 76 33.01 -35.67 -56.32
C ILE A 76 32.38 -36.15 -55.01
N THR A 77 32.78 -35.54 -53.90
CA THR A 77 32.29 -35.85 -52.56
C THR A 77 30.82 -35.45 -52.41
N VAL A 78 30.42 -34.28 -52.92
CA VAL A 78 29.01 -33.85 -52.94
C VAL A 78 28.16 -34.79 -53.80
N LEU A 79 28.65 -35.21 -54.97
CA LEU A 79 27.98 -36.23 -55.79
C LEU A 79 27.83 -37.56 -55.06
N GLY A 80 28.85 -37.97 -54.29
CA GLY A 80 28.81 -39.17 -53.46
C GLY A 80 27.66 -39.13 -52.45
N VAL A 81 27.55 -38.04 -51.68
CA VAL A 81 26.49 -37.86 -50.68
C VAL A 81 25.11 -37.77 -51.33
N LEU A 82 24.98 -37.08 -52.46
CA LEU A 82 23.71 -36.95 -53.16
C LEU A 82 23.25 -38.27 -53.80
N ARG A 83 24.18 -39.14 -54.22
CA ARG A 83 23.86 -40.52 -54.67
C ARG A 83 23.43 -41.41 -53.51
N GLU A 84 24.15 -41.35 -52.39
CA GLU A 84 23.82 -42.13 -51.20
C GLU A 84 22.41 -41.81 -50.68
N LYS A 85 22.01 -40.54 -50.77
CA LYS A 85 20.68 -40.04 -50.34
C LYS A 85 19.57 -40.13 -51.39
N ASP A 86 19.86 -40.68 -52.57
CA ASP A 86 18.90 -40.75 -53.69
C ASP A 86 18.34 -39.37 -54.08
N ASP A 87 19.18 -38.33 -54.00
CA ASP A 87 18.83 -36.94 -54.32
C ASP A 87 19.49 -36.44 -55.62
N LEU A 88 20.42 -37.21 -56.20
CA LEU A 88 21.15 -36.83 -57.42
C LEU A 88 20.23 -36.56 -58.62
N GLU A 89 19.25 -37.43 -58.87
CA GLU A 89 18.27 -37.24 -59.94
C GLU A 89 17.43 -35.96 -59.71
N LYS A 90 17.11 -35.67 -58.44
CA LYS A 90 16.24 -34.55 -58.04
C LYS A 90 16.92 -33.19 -58.17
N ILE A 91 18.25 -33.14 -58.25
CA ILE A 91 19.01 -31.91 -58.51
C ILE A 91 19.30 -31.68 -60.00
N GLY A 92 18.81 -32.54 -60.90
CA GLY A 92 19.08 -32.47 -62.34
C GLY A 92 20.28 -33.30 -62.79
N GLY A 93 20.76 -34.23 -61.96
CA GLY A 93 21.87 -35.12 -62.26
C GLY A 93 23.25 -34.47 -62.16
N GLU A 94 24.29 -35.22 -62.53
CA GLU A 94 25.68 -34.76 -62.52
C GLU A 94 25.93 -33.52 -63.39
N SER A 95 25.16 -33.39 -64.47
CA SER A 95 25.25 -32.28 -65.41
C SER A 95 24.92 -30.92 -64.77
N TYR A 96 24.02 -30.87 -63.79
CA TYR A 96 23.67 -29.62 -63.12
C TYR A 96 24.80 -29.10 -62.25
N LEU A 97 25.47 -29.96 -61.47
CA LEU A 97 26.62 -29.58 -60.65
C LEU A 97 27.83 -29.19 -61.52
N ALA A 98 28.08 -29.92 -62.60
CA ALA A 98 29.11 -29.56 -63.57
C ALA A 98 28.83 -28.19 -64.20
N TRP A 99 27.58 -27.93 -64.62
CA TRP A 99 27.16 -26.63 -65.15
C TRP A 99 27.32 -25.51 -64.11
N LEU A 100 26.95 -25.76 -62.86
CA LEU A 100 27.05 -24.78 -61.78
C LEU A 100 28.51 -24.37 -61.56
N ILE A 101 29.43 -25.33 -61.64
CA ILE A 101 30.86 -25.02 -61.60
C ILE A 101 31.24 -24.27 -62.86
N ASP A 102 31.00 -24.77 -64.06
CA ASP A 102 31.60 -24.22 -65.28
C ASP A 102 31.01 -22.87 -65.73
N SER A 103 29.72 -22.62 -65.48
CA SER A 103 28.98 -21.50 -66.06
C SER A 103 28.72 -20.34 -65.09
N VAL A 104 28.84 -20.56 -63.79
CA VAL A 104 28.56 -19.52 -62.78
C VAL A 104 29.87 -18.85 -62.32
N PRO A 105 29.98 -17.52 -62.36
CA PRO A 105 31.18 -16.82 -61.88
C PRO A 105 31.40 -17.00 -60.37
N ILE A 106 32.68 -17.14 -59.98
CA ILE A 106 33.08 -17.11 -58.57
C ILE A 106 32.79 -15.71 -58.02
N SER A 107 32.14 -15.63 -56.86
CA SER A 107 31.95 -14.35 -56.20
C SER A 107 33.23 -13.92 -55.47
N VAL A 108 33.67 -12.70 -55.72
CA VAL A 108 34.72 -12.03 -54.92
C VAL A 108 34.21 -11.69 -53.51
N ASN A 109 32.88 -11.69 -53.29
CA ASN A 109 32.25 -11.37 -52.01
C ASN A 109 31.10 -12.34 -51.70
N ALA A 110 31.45 -13.62 -51.51
CA ALA A 110 30.48 -14.67 -51.21
C ALA A 110 29.64 -14.37 -49.96
N ALA A 111 30.23 -13.75 -48.93
CA ALA A 111 29.53 -13.29 -47.73
C ALA A 111 28.43 -12.26 -48.03
N HIS A 112 28.63 -11.38 -49.03
CA HIS A 112 27.60 -10.42 -49.43
C HIS A 112 26.43 -11.11 -50.14
N HIS A 113 26.70 -12.07 -51.04
CA HIS A 113 25.62 -12.86 -51.63
C HIS A 113 24.91 -13.73 -50.60
N ALA A 114 25.64 -14.29 -49.62
CA ALA A 114 25.06 -15.03 -48.52
C ALA A 114 24.08 -14.17 -47.72
N ARG A 115 24.44 -12.93 -47.40
CA ARG A 115 23.53 -11.95 -46.77
C ARG A 115 22.31 -11.66 -47.64
N ILE A 116 22.47 -11.51 -48.96
CA ILE A 116 21.33 -11.31 -49.87
C ILE A 116 20.35 -12.49 -49.81
N VAL A 117 20.85 -13.73 -49.85
CA VAL A 117 20.00 -14.93 -49.76
C VAL A 117 19.31 -15.00 -48.40
N HIS A 118 20.04 -14.72 -47.31
CA HIS A 118 19.51 -14.66 -45.95
C HIS A 118 18.40 -13.61 -45.80
N ASP A 119 18.60 -12.40 -46.32
CA ASP A 119 17.62 -11.32 -46.29
C ASP A 119 16.34 -11.72 -47.04
N LYS A 120 16.47 -12.37 -48.20
CA LYS A 120 15.32 -12.89 -48.95
C LYS A 120 14.61 -14.00 -48.16
N ALA A 121 15.34 -14.89 -47.48
CA ALA A 121 14.75 -15.92 -46.62
C ALA A 121 13.99 -15.32 -45.42
N CYS A 122 14.55 -14.30 -44.77
CA CYS A 122 13.88 -13.55 -43.71
C CYS A 122 12.56 -12.92 -44.20
N LEU A 123 12.56 -12.32 -45.39
CA LEU A 123 11.33 -11.79 -46.00
C LEU A 123 10.30 -12.89 -46.26
N ARG A 124 10.73 -14.09 -46.72
CA ARG A 124 9.81 -15.22 -46.92
C ARG A 124 9.20 -15.70 -45.59
N ARG A 125 10.02 -15.86 -44.54
CA ARG A 125 9.54 -16.21 -43.19
C ARG A 125 8.57 -15.18 -42.64
N LEU A 126 8.83 -13.89 -42.87
CA LEU A 126 7.94 -12.80 -42.46
C LEU A 126 6.59 -12.89 -43.17
N ILE A 127 6.57 -13.17 -44.48
CA ILE A 127 5.32 -13.37 -45.23
C ILE A 127 4.55 -14.57 -44.66
N GLU A 128 5.22 -15.69 -44.41
CA GLU A 128 4.60 -16.91 -43.85
C GLU A 128 3.97 -16.66 -42.48
N LYS A 129 4.74 -16.08 -41.53
CA LYS A 129 4.24 -15.75 -40.20
C LYS A 129 3.13 -14.70 -40.23
N SER A 130 3.21 -13.71 -41.12
CA SER A 130 2.14 -12.71 -41.29
C SER A 130 0.84 -13.35 -41.79
N ASN A 131 0.93 -14.32 -42.70
CA ASN A 131 -0.22 -15.09 -43.15
C ASN A 131 -0.79 -15.96 -42.03
N ALA A 132 0.05 -16.56 -41.18
CA ALA A 132 -0.40 -17.32 -40.01
C ALA A 132 -1.10 -16.42 -38.97
N ILE A 133 -0.57 -15.23 -38.70
CA ILE A 133 -1.22 -14.21 -37.84
C ILE A 133 -2.58 -13.84 -38.43
N THR A 134 -2.61 -13.55 -39.74
CA THR A 134 -3.84 -13.19 -40.45
C THR A 134 -4.88 -14.30 -40.38
N GLY A 135 -4.49 -15.56 -40.61
CA GLY A 135 -5.37 -16.72 -40.48
C GLY A 135 -5.95 -16.84 -39.08
N ARG A 136 -5.10 -16.71 -38.04
CA ARG A 136 -5.54 -16.75 -36.64
C ARG A 136 -6.52 -15.63 -36.28
N CYS A 137 -6.35 -14.43 -36.84
CA CYS A 137 -7.30 -13.33 -36.68
C CYS A 137 -8.69 -13.63 -37.28
N PHE A 138 -8.78 -14.51 -38.28
CA PHE A 138 -10.06 -14.90 -38.91
C PHE A 138 -10.67 -16.17 -38.31
N GLU A 139 -9.87 -17.06 -37.74
CA GLU A 139 -10.31 -18.36 -37.22
C GLU A 139 -10.81 -18.33 -35.76
N ASP A 140 -10.36 -17.38 -34.93
CA ASP A 140 -10.55 -17.44 -33.47
C ASP A 140 -11.58 -16.41 -32.93
N GLN A 141 -12.57 -16.88 -32.14
CA GLN A 141 -13.47 -16.04 -31.32
C GLN A 141 -12.98 -15.94 -29.85
N GLY A 142 -11.67 -16.11 -29.62
CA GLY A 142 -11.02 -16.11 -28.31
C GLY A 142 -10.59 -14.72 -27.78
N ASN A 143 -9.81 -14.72 -26.68
CA ASN A 143 -9.28 -13.51 -26.06
C ASN A 143 -8.30 -12.79 -27.00
N ILE A 144 -8.49 -11.49 -27.20
CA ILE A 144 -7.64 -10.65 -28.06
C ILE A 144 -6.18 -10.65 -27.60
N ASP A 145 -5.93 -10.78 -26.30
CA ASP A 145 -4.58 -10.80 -25.72
C ASP A 145 -3.77 -12.00 -26.23
N ASP A 146 -4.38 -13.18 -26.41
CA ASP A 146 -3.69 -14.38 -26.88
C ASP A 146 -3.28 -14.25 -28.36
N ILE A 147 -4.07 -13.52 -29.15
CA ILE A 147 -3.77 -13.22 -30.56
C ILE A 147 -2.63 -12.20 -30.64
N ILE A 148 -2.64 -11.18 -29.78
CA ILE A 148 -1.56 -10.19 -29.69
C ILE A 148 -0.25 -10.87 -29.26
N ASP A 149 -0.28 -11.69 -28.21
CA ASP A 149 0.87 -12.47 -27.74
C ASP A 149 1.44 -13.37 -28.84
N PHE A 150 0.58 -14.04 -29.60
CA PHE A 150 1.02 -14.87 -30.73
C PHE A 150 1.64 -14.04 -31.86
N ALA A 151 1.07 -12.88 -32.18
CA ALA A 151 1.62 -11.98 -33.19
C ALA A 151 2.98 -11.44 -32.77
N GLU A 152 3.12 -11.01 -31.52
CA GLU A 152 4.37 -10.53 -30.95
C GLU A 152 5.45 -11.62 -30.97
N ARG A 153 5.15 -12.84 -30.47
CA ARG A 153 6.09 -13.98 -30.50
C ARG A 153 6.50 -14.35 -31.92
N SER A 154 5.55 -14.38 -32.86
CA SER A 154 5.81 -14.75 -34.26
C SER A 154 6.72 -13.76 -34.99
N ILE A 155 6.56 -12.46 -34.71
CA ILE A 155 7.44 -11.41 -35.25
C ILE A 155 8.81 -11.47 -34.56
N PHE A 156 8.83 -11.76 -33.26
CA PHE A 156 10.04 -11.84 -32.46
C PHE A 156 10.98 -12.99 -32.88
N GLU A 157 10.44 -14.19 -33.16
CA GLU A 157 11.22 -15.33 -33.67
C GLU A 157 12.00 -15.01 -34.96
N ILE A 158 11.46 -14.13 -35.81
CA ILE A 158 12.12 -13.69 -37.04
C ILE A 158 13.32 -12.79 -36.73
N SER A 159 13.24 -12.00 -35.64
CA SER A 159 14.29 -11.07 -35.22
C SER A 159 15.45 -11.75 -34.48
N GLU A 160 15.25 -12.93 -33.88
CA GLU A 160 16.29 -13.65 -33.12
C GLU A 160 17.22 -14.50 -34.00
N ASN A 161 16.85 -14.83 -35.24
CA ASN A 161 17.64 -15.69 -36.14
C ASN A 161 18.90 -15.02 -36.74
N LYS A 162 19.44 -13.98 -36.09
CA LYS A 162 20.82 -13.56 -36.35
C LYS A 162 21.74 -14.61 -35.76
N ILE A 163 22.34 -15.44 -36.61
CA ILE A 163 23.28 -16.49 -36.22
C ILE A 163 24.47 -15.83 -35.50
N ASN A 164 24.47 -15.90 -34.17
CA ASN A 164 25.69 -15.66 -33.39
C ASN A 164 26.52 -16.95 -33.41
N PRO A 165 27.84 -16.89 -33.63
CA PRO A 165 28.70 -18.07 -33.56
C PRO A 165 28.54 -18.78 -32.20
N ALA A 166 28.33 -20.10 -32.22
CA ALA A 166 28.16 -20.90 -31.00
C ALA A 166 29.46 -21.06 -30.20
N PHE A 167 30.62 -20.90 -30.85
CA PHE A 167 31.94 -21.02 -30.25
C PHE A 167 32.87 -19.95 -30.79
N TYR A 168 33.65 -19.32 -29.90
CA TYR A 168 34.67 -18.33 -30.23
C TYR A 168 36.06 -18.90 -29.89
N SER A 169 37.03 -18.69 -30.78
CA SER A 169 38.43 -19.05 -30.48
C SER A 169 39.00 -18.09 -29.44
N ILE A 170 39.59 -18.63 -28.37
CA ILE A 170 40.20 -17.82 -27.31
C ILE A 170 41.27 -16.86 -27.85
N GLY A 171 42.01 -17.25 -28.89
CA GLY A 171 43.02 -16.38 -29.52
C GLY A 171 42.42 -15.11 -30.10
N LYS A 172 41.31 -15.21 -30.84
CA LYS A 172 40.59 -14.05 -31.41
C LYS A 172 39.94 -13.18 -30.32
N LEU A 173 39.51 -13.77 -29.21
CA LEU A 173 38.95 -13.03 -28.06
C LEU A 173 40.04 -12.30 -27.27
N ILE A 174 41.23 -12.89 -27.16
CA ILE A 174 42.37 -12.29 -26.46
C ILE A 174 42.80 -10.99 -27.13
N ASP A 175 42.90 -10.96 -28.47
CA ASP A 175 43.29 -9.74 -29.19
C ASP A 175 42.32 -8.59 -28.89
N GLY A 176 41.00 -8.82 -29.01
CA GLY A 176 39.99 -7.83 -28.66
C GLY A 176 40.00 -7.46 -27.17
N THR A 177 40.29 -8.41 -26.27
CA THR A 177 40.40 -8.15 -24.83
C THR A 177 41.62 -7.30 -24.50
N ILE A 178 42.75 -7.53 -25.19
CA ILE A 178 43.97 -6.71 -25.05
C ILE A 178 43.69 -5.29 -25.54
N ASP A 179 43.05 -5.12 -26.70
CA ASP A 179 42.65 -3.80 -27.19
C ASP A 179 41.75 -3.07 -26.18
N THR A 180 40.78 -3.78 -25.56
CA THR A 180 39.93 -3.17 -24.53
C THR A 180 40.70 -2.82 -23.25
N LEU A 181 41.74 -3.59 -22.90
CA LEU A 181 42.61 -3.34 -21.75
C LEU A 181 43.55 -2.16 -22.00
N GLU A 182 44.08 -2.02 -23.22
CA GLU A 182 44.89 -0.89 -23.64
C GLU A 182 44.08 0.41 -23.63
N GLU A 183 42.86 0.41 -24.18
CA GLU A 183 41.94 1.56 -24.10
C GLU A 183 41.64 1.95 -22.64
N ARG A 184 41.48 0.97 -21.74
CA ARG A 184 41.24 1.20 -20.31
C ARG A 184 42.46 1.75 -19.60
N GLN A 185 43.66 1.29 -19.96
CA GLN A 185 44.92 1.80 -19.42
C GLN A 185 45.17 3.25 -19.82
N GLU A 186 44.82 3.63 -21.06
CA GLU A 186 44.94 5.01 -21.54
C GLU A 186 43.93 5.97 -20.88
N ARG A 187 42.70 5.52 -20.59
CA ARG A 187 41.64 6.36 -20.00
C ARG A 187 41.82 6.69 -18.51
N LYS A 188 42.70 6.00 -17.76
CA LYS A 188 42.93 6.19 -16.31
C LYS A 188 41.64 6.34 -15.46
N ALA A 189 40.56 5.67 -15.84
CA ALA A 189 39.28 5.76 -15.13
C ALA A 189 39.22 4.70 -14.02
N LEU A 190 38.98 5.12 -12.77
CA LEU A 190 38.86 4.23 -11.60
C LEU A 190 37.60 3.34 -11.63
N VAL A 191 36.62 3.64 -12.49
CA VAL A 191 35.30 2.99 -12.56
C VAL A 191 35.09 2.48 -14.00
N THR A 192 34.90 1.18 -14.17
CA THR A 192 34.76 0.51 -15.48
C THR A 192 33.30 0.33 -15.91
N GLY A 193 32.37 0.32 -14.97
CA GLY A 193 30.93 0.22 -15.19
C GLY A 193 30.21 1.57 -15.01
N VAL A 194 28.88 1.54 -14.93
CA VAL A 194 28.07 2.74 -14.68
C VAL A 194 28.26 3.20 -13.23
N PRO A 195 28.79 4.41 -12.96
CA PRO A 195 28.99 4.91 -11.60
C PRO A 195 27.65 5.07 -10.86
N THR A 196 27.61 4.59 -9.62
CA THR A 196 26.49 4.79 -8.69
C THR A 196 26.50 6.19 -8.07
N GLY A 197 27.66 6.84 -8.12
CA GLY A 197 27.92 8.14 -7.52
C GLY A 197 28.31 8.08 -6.04
N PHE A 198 28.35 6.88 -5.46
CA PHE A 198 28.88 6.63 -4.13
C PHE A 198 30.30 6.07 -4.25
N SER A 199 31.31 6.88 -3.92
CA SER A 199 32.72 6.62 -4.25
C SER A 199 33.21 5.28 -3.75
N LYS A 200 32.83 4.90 -2.51
CA LYS A 200 33.26 3.63 -1.92
C LYS A 200 32.53 2.42 -2.52
N LEU A 201 31.27 2.59 -2.92
CA LEU A 201 30.54 1.57 -3.67
C LEU A 201 31.14 1.38 -5.06
N ASP A 202 31.47 2.47 -5.74
CA ASP A 202 32.10 2.46 -7.06
C ASP A 202 33.52 1.88 -7.00
N GLU A 203 34.29 2.13 -5.94
CA GLU A 203 35.60 1.49 -5.70
C GLU A 203 35.47 -0.03 -5.52
N MET A 204 34.46 -0.47 -4.76
CA MET A 204 34.24 -1.91 -4.49
C MET A 204 33.66 -2.65 -5.69
N THR A 205 32.82 -2.01 -6.48
CA THR A 205 32.11 -2.63 -7.62
C THR A 205 32.80 -2.37 -8.97
N ALA A 206 33.77 -1.45 -9.01
CA ALA A 206 34.24 -0.78 -10.23
C ALA A 206 33.08 -0.16 -11.03
N GLY A 207 31.99 0.23 -10.35
CA GLY A 207 30.71 0.66 -10.96
C GLY A 207 29.80 -0.52 -11.30
N LEU A 208 28.56 -0.22 -11.71
CA LEU A 208 27.58 -1.23 -12.12
C LEU A 208 27.97 -1.80 -13.48
N GLN A 209 28.37 -3.06 -13.53
CA GLN A 209 28.89 -3.64 -14.76
C GLN A 209 27.76 -3.95 -15.77
N PRO A 210 28.01 -3.81 -17.08
CA PRO A 210 27.14 -4.32 -18.12
C PRO A 210 26.80 -5.79 -17.89
N ALA A 211 25.58 -6.17 -18.26
CA ALA A 211 25.06 -7.53 -18.13
C ALA A 211 24.83 -8.06 -16.70
N ASP A 212 25.09 -7.26 -15.65
CA ASP A 212 24.83 -7.67 -14.27
C ASP A 212 23.37 -7.47 -13.85
N LEU A 213 22.85 -8.44 -13.08
CA LEU A 213 21.63 -8.32 -12.29
C LEU A 213 22.03 -8.02 -10.84
N ILE A 214 21.60 -6.85 -10.37
CA ILE A 214 21.85 -6.35 -9.03
C ILE A 214 20.55 -6.40 -8.24
N ILE A 215 20.54 -7.14 -7.12
CA ILE A 215 19.43 -7.15 -6.18
C ILE A 215 19.75 -6.19 -5.04
N LEU A 216 18.95 -5.14 -4.91
CA LEU A 216 19.03 -4.20 -3.80
C LEU A 216 17.86 -4.47 -2.85
N ALA A 217 18.15 -4.95 -1.66
CA ALA A 217 17.12 -5.36 -0.73
C ALA A 217 17.18 -4.65 0.62
N ALA A 218 16.01 -4.39 1.18
CA ALA A 218 15.85 -3.74 2.46
C ALA A 218 14.56 -4.21 3.15
N ARG A 219 14.48 -4.00 4.46
CA ARG A 219 13.20 -4.15 5.16
C ARG A 219 12.24 -3.03 4.74
N PRO A 220 10.92 -3.30 4.63
CA PRO A 220 9.92 -2.23 4.52
C PRO A 220 10.11 -1.23 5.65
N SER A 221 9.91 0.06 5.35
CA SER A 221 9.87 1.10 6.37
C SER A 221 11.05 1.11 7.32
N MET A 222 12.24 1.36 6.75
CA MET A 222 13.42 1.82 7.48
C MET A 222 13.16 3.20 8.15
N GLY A 223 12.14 3.33 9.00
CA GLY A 223 11.81 4.50 9.80
C GLY A 223 10.33 4.92 9.88
N LYS A 224 9.36 4.23 9.27
CA LYS A 224 7.97 4.76 9.13
C LYS A 224 6.96 3.86 9.85
N CYS A 225 6.73 4.14 11.14
CA CYS A 225 5.95 3.26 12.00
C CYS A 225 4.97 4.06 12.86
N CYS A 226 3.82 3.45 13.19
CA CYS A 226 2.86 3.95 14.17
C CYS A 226 3.01 3.21 15.50
N GLU A 227 2.69 3.87 16.61
CA GLU A 227 2.73 3.27 17.94
C GLU A 227 1.67 2.18 18.15
N ALA A 228 1.97 1.17 18.94
CA ALA A 228 1.18 -0.04 19.17
C ALA A 228 -0.30 0.18 19.49
N SER A 229 -0.62 1.20 20.28
CA SER A 229 -1.98 1.53 20.70
C SER A 229 -2.75 2.37 19.67
N THR A 230 -2.14 2.71 18.53
CA THR A 230 -2.79 3.43 17.44
C THR A 230 -4.03 2.68 16.97
N GLU A 231 -5.19 3.31 17.09
CA GLU A 231 -6.49 2.77 16.73
C GLU A 231 -6.76 2.99 15.23
N ILE A 232 -7.26 1.95 14.57
CA ILE A 232 -7.61 1.93 13.15
C ILE A 232 -9.07 1.48 13.02
N LEU A 233 -9.85 2.22 12.24
CA LEU A 233 -11.21 1.87 11.85
C LEU A 233 -11.16 0.86 10.70
N LEU A 234 -11.80 -0.28 10.89
CA LEU A 234 -11.93 -1.33 9.88
C LEU A 234 -13.21 -1.14 9.06
N ALA A 235 -13.26 -1.79 7.89
CA ALA A 235 -14.40 -1.71 6.96
C ALA A 235 -15.70 -2.30 7.53
N ASP A 236 -15.63 -3.17 8.55
CA ASP A 236 -16.79 -3.70 9.29
C ASP A 236 -17.32 -2.73 10.37
N GLY A 237 -16.68 -1.56 10.51
CA GLY A 237 -17.01 -0.55 11.51
C GLY A 237 -16.38 -0.78 12.88
N SER A 238 -15.65 -1.88 13.09
CA SER A 238 -14.89 -2.09 14.32
C SER A 238 -13.67 -1.16 14.40
N VAL A 239 -13.25 -0.86 15.63
CA VAL A 239 -12.01 -0.12 15.90
C VAL A 239 -11.09 -1.04 16.68
N THR A 240 -9.87 -1.20 16.19
CA THR A 240 -8.85 -2.07 16.79
C THR A 240 -7.48 -1.41 16.74
N THR A 241 -6.53 -1.89 17.54
CA THR A 241 -5.17 -1.35 17.52
C THR A 241 -4.36 -1.91 16.35
N ILE A 242 -3.38 -1.14 15.86
CA ILE A 242 -2.41 -1.61 14.85
C ILE A 242 -1.63 -2.84 15.36
N ALA A 243 -1.34 -2.92 16.66
CA ALA A 243 -0.71 -4.10 17.26
C ALA A 243 -1.58 -5.35 17.14
N ASP A 244 -2.89 -5.24 17.37
CA ASP A 244 -3.81 -6.36 17.22
C ASP A 244 -4.01 -6.74 15.75
N ILE A 245 -4.03 -5.77 14.84
CA ILE A 245 -4.06 -6.00 13.39
C ILE A 245 -2.83 -6.78 12.96
N CYS A 246 -1.63 -6.33 13.35
CA CYS A 246 -0.40 -7.04 13.06
C CYS A 246 -0.35 -8.42 13.71
N ARG A 247 -0.89 -8.61 14.92
CA ARG A 247 -0.97 -9.95 15.55
C ARG A 247 -1.88 -10.91 14.76
N ARG A 248 -2.97 -10.40 14.18
CA ARG A 248 -3.94 -11.20 13.40
C ARG A 248 -3.49 -11.43 11.95
N GLN A 249 -2.56 -10.62 11.44
CA GLN A 249 -2.08 -10.63 10.05
C GLN A 249 -3.23 -10.55 9.02
N HIS A 250 -4.33 -9.91 9.39
CA HIS A 250 -5.49 -9.72 8.53
C HIS A 250 -6.31 -8.52 9.01
N ALA A 251 -6.64 -7.62 8.09
CA ALA A 251 -7.57 -6.52 8.30
C ALA A 251 -8.04 -5.97 6.96
N GLU A 252 -9.24 -5.40 6.92
CA GLU A 252 -9.70 -4.54 5.84
C GLU A 252 -9.91 -3.15 6.42
N LEU A 253 -9.13 -2.17 5.96
CA LEU A 253 -9.04 -0.82 6.52
C LEU A 253 -9.20 0.24 5.43
N LEU A 254 -9.22 1.52 5.81
CA LEU A 254 -9.44 2.61 4.86
C LEU A 254 -8.13 3.23 4.35
N THR A 255 -8.05 3.40 3.03
CA THR A 255 -7.03 4.19 2.33
C THR A 255 -7.64 5.41 1.65
N LEU A 256 -6.84 6.48 1.48
CA LEU A 256 -7.20 7.66 0.70
C LEU A 256 -6.77 7.48 -0.76
N ASN A 257 -7.74 7.54 -1.68
CA ASN A 257 -7.50 7.47 -3.12
C ASN A 257 -7.11 8.82 -3.73
N LYS A 258 -6.61 8.78 -4.98
CA LYS A 258 -6.28 9.97 -5.79
C LYS A 258 -7.46 10.96 -5.93
N ASN A 259 -8.70 10.48 -5.86
CA ASN A 259 -9.92 11.31 -5.93
C ASN A 259 -10.31 11.97 -4.59
N TRP A 260 -9.45 11.88 -3.57
CA TRP A 260 -9.65 12.42 -2.24
C TRP A 260 -10.82 11.82 -1.45
N LYS A 261 -11.20 10.57 -1.76
CA LYS A 261 -12.20 9.79 -1.02
C LYS A 261 -11.59 8.54 -0.41
N PHE A 262 -12.18 8.08 0.70
CA PHE A 262 -11.74 6.87 1.36
C PHE A 262 -12.40 5.63 0.73
N SER A 263 -11.64 4.54 0.59
CA SER A 263 -12.18 3.22 0.24
C SER A 263 -11.54 2.13 1.09
N PRO A 264 -12.21 0.99 1.25
CA PRO A 264 -11.61 -0.21 1.84
C PRO A 264 -10.39 -0.68 1.03
N THR A 265 -9.41 -1.23 1.72
CA THR A 265 -8.25 -1.94 1.17
C THR A 265 -7.73 -2.95 2.21
N GLN A 266 -6.98 -3.94 1.75
CA GLN A 266 -6.34 -4.93 2.61
C GLN A 266 -4.82 -4.68 2.62
N PRO A 267 -4.19 -4.60 3.80
CA PRO A 267 -2.73 -4.55 3.87
C PRO A 267 -2.12 -5.81 3.25
N SER A 268 -1.10 -5.63 2.43
CA SER A 268 -0.31 -6.73 1.87
C SER A 268 0.77 -7.22 2.84
N ASP A 269 1.14 -6.41 3.83
CA ASP A 269 2.13 -6.77 4.85
C ASP A 269 1.82 -6.11 6.21
N PHE A 270 2.24 -6.79 7.29
CA PHE A 270 1.95 -6.43 8.68
C PHE A 270 3.23 -6.53 9.53
N VAL A 271 3.85 -5.39 9.84
CA VAL A 271 5.17 -5.33 10.45
C VAL A 271 5.05 -5.01 11.94
N ASP A 272 5.67 -5.82 12.79
CA ASP A 272 6.01 -5.45 14.18
C ASP A 272 7.45 -4.97 14.17
N ASP A 273 7.68 -3.70 14.52
CA ASP A 273 8.96 -3.01 14.30
C ASP A 273 9.61 -2.60 15.62
N ASN A 274 9.41 -3.44 16.65
CA ASN A 274 9.98 -3.31 17.98
C ASN A 274 9.70 -1.96 18.64
N LYS A 275 10.44 -1.62 19.71
CA LYS A 275 10.33 -0.28 20.30
C LYS A 275 11.08 0.72 19.44
N LYS A 276 10.53 1.92 19.20
CA LYS A 276 11.19 3.08 18.58
C LYS A 276 10.84 4.37 19.29
N MET A 277 11.67 5.41 19.10
CA MET A 277 11.34 6.75 19.57
C MET A 277 10.12 7.27 18.81
N VAL A 278 9.09 7.63 19.56
CA VAL A 278 7.78 8.01 19.03
C VAL A 278 7.45 9.45 19.42
N PHE A 279 6.82 10.18 18.51
CA PHE A 279 6.41 11.55 18.70
C PHE A 279 4.89 11.64 18.55
N ARG A 280 4.23 12.26 19.53
CA ARG A 280 2.81 12.54 19.50
C ARG A 280 2.56 13.82 18.72
N VAL A 281 1.89 13.69 17.58
CA VAL A 281 1.40 14.80 16.75
C VAL A 281 -0.04 15.08 17.16
N THR A 282 -0.32 16.25 17.72
CA THR A 282 -1.68 16.65 18.10
C THR A 282 -2.16 17.76 17.18
N THR A 283 -3.38 17.63 16.68
CA THR A 283 -4.02 18.59 15.77
C THR A 283 -4.96 19.54 16.52
N ARG A 284 -5.42 20.61 15.85
CA ARG A 284 -6.29 21.64 16.43
C ARG A 284 -7.69 21.12 16.75
N LEU A 285 -8.20 20.12 16.05
CA LEU A 285 -9.41 19.40 16.46
C LEU A 285 -9.19 18.55 17.71
N GLY A 286 -7.95 18.39 18.17
CA GLY A 286 -7.59 17.59 19.33
C GLY A 286 -7.37 16.12 19.00
N ARG A 287 -7.31 15.74 17.72
CA ARG A 287 -6.87 14.39 17.29
C ARG A 287 -5.38 14.24 17.53
N PHE A 288 -4.91 13.02 17.70
CA PHE A 288 -3.48 12.78 17.75
C PHE A 288 -3.12 11.41 17.19
N VAL A 289 -1.92 11.31 16.65
CA VAL A 289 -1.28 10.04 16.32
C VAL A 289 0.14 10.06 16.85
N GLU A 290 0.64 8.87 17.14
CA GLU A 290 1.98 8.66 17.67
C GLU A 290 2.79 7.89 16.63
N THR A 291 3.81 8.54 16.06
CA THR A 291 4.60 8.00 14.95
C THR A 291 6.08 8.25 15.15
N THR A 292 6.92 7.55 14.40
CA THR A 292 8.34 7.87 14.26
C THR A 292 8.55 9.18 13.47
N LEU A 293 9.70 9.85 13.63
CA LEU A 293 10.01 11.10 12.90
C LEU A 293 9.97 11.01 11.35
N PRO A 294 10.40 9.91 10.71
CA PRO A 294 10.36 9.78 9.25
C PRO A 294 8.95 9.56 8.69
N HIS A 295 7.96 9.33 9.57
CA HIS A 295 6.59 9.01 9.16
C HIS A 295 5.94 10.23 8.49
N PRO A 296 5.47 10.13 7.24
CA PRO A 296 4.94 11.26 6.53
C PRO A 296 3.45 11.48 6.74
N PHE A 297 3.06 12.74 6.70
CA PHE A 297 1.69 13.21 6.80
C PHE A 297 1.35 13.96 5.51
N LEU A 298 0.14 13.75 5.00
CA LEU A 298 -0.31 14.44 3.80
C LEU A 298 -0.63 15.90 4.14
N THR A 299 -0.03 16.83 3.41
CA THR A 299 -0.40 18.26 3.41
C THR A 299 -1.05 18.61 2.08
N ILE A 300 -1.62 19.81 1.94
CA ILE A 300 -2.25 20.29 0.68
C ILE A 300 -1.29 20.28 -0.53
N GLN A 301 -0.02 20.17 -0.21
CA GLN A 301 1.13 20.26 -1.09
C GLN A 301 1.71 18.87 -1.36
N GLY A 302 1.35 17.87 -0.54
CA GLY A 302 1.81 16.49 -0.63
C GLY A 302 2.36 15.95 0.70
N TRP A 303 2.94 14.74 0.65
CA TRP A 303 3.36 13.93 1.81
C TRP A 303 4.68 14.36 2.46
N LYS A 304 4.67 14.94 3.66
CA LYS A 304 5.86 15.46 4.37
C LYS A 304 6.17 14.63 5.62
N PRO A 305 7.40 14.14 5.86
CA PRO A 305 7.79 13.48 7.12
C PRO A 305 7.58 14.39 8.35
N LEU A 306 7.30 13.78 9.50
CA LEU A 306 7.09 14.51 10.75
C LEU A 306 8.27 15.41 11.13
N SER A 307 9.50 15.03 10.80
CA SER A 307 10.71 15.85 11.04
C SER A 307 10.69 17.21 10.34
N GLU A 308 9.86 17.39 9.30
CA GLU A 308 9.74 18.64 8.54
C GLU A 308 8.52 19.47 8.99
N LEU A 309 7.64 18.89 9.80
CA LEU A 309 6.41 19.53 10.24
C LEU A 309 6.62 20.24 11.57
N LYS A 310 5.96 21.38 11.72
CA LYS A 310 5.93 22.16 12.96
C LYS A 310 4.50 22.53 13.35
N PRO A 311 4.25 22.87 14.63
CA PRO A 311 3.01 23.49 15.02
C PRO A 311 2.69 24.70 14.12
N GLY A 312 1.48 24.75 13.58
CA GLY A 312 1.04 25.72 12.57
C GLY A 312 0.83 25.13 11.17
N ASP A 313 1.51 24.03 10.83
CA ASP A 313 1.33 23.35 9.54
C ASP A 313 -0.01 22.59 9.50
N LYS A 314 -0.59 22.43 8.30
CA LYS A 314 -1.87 21.74 8.12
C LYS A 314 -1.69 20.37 7.46
N ILE A 315 -2.24 19.35 8.09
CA ILE A 315 -2.23 17.95 7.62
C ILE A 315 -3.64 17.46 7.31
N ALA A 316 -3.72 16.47 6.43
CA ALA A 316 -4.94 15.78 6.05
C ALA A 316 -5.40 14.87 7.18
N VAL A 317 -6.66 15.05 7.58
CA VAL A 317 -7.37 14.17 8.50
C VAL A 317 -8.75 13.87 7.90
N PRO A 318 -9.40 12.73 8.16
CA PRO A 318 -10.72 12.49 7.61
C PRO A 318 -11.74 13.52 8.08
N ARG A 319 -12.56 14.00 7.16
CA ARG A 319 -13.72 14.87 7.37
C ARG A 319 -14.98 14.05 7.65
N LYS A 320 -15.06 12.86 7.07
CA LYS A 320 -16.14 11.87 7.22
C LYS A 320 -15.54 10.47 7.08
N LEU A 321 -16.04 9.52 7.87
CA LEU A 321 -15.73 8.08 7.76
C LEU A 321 -17.05 7.30 7.72
N ASP A 322 -17.69 7.22 6.55
CA ASP A 322 -19.06 6.70 6.36
C ASP A 322 -19.19 5.17 6.48
N ILE A 323 -18.48 4.57 7.43
CA ILE A 323 -18.50 3.14 7.70
C ILE A 323 -19.36 2.92 8.93
N PHE A 324 -20.34 2.02 8.85
CA PHE A 324 -21.17 1.57 9.98
C PHE A 324 -21.16 0.04 10.02
N GLY A 325 -21.36 -0.55 11.20
CA GLY A 325 -21.40 -2.00 11.31
C GLY A 325 -22.82 -2.56 11.24
N THR A 326 -22.94 -3.85 11.49
CA THR A 326 -24.20 -4.62 11.43
C THR A 326 -24.59 -5.26 12.77
N GLU A 327 -23.91 -4.91 13.87
CA GLU A 327 -24.16 -5.46 15.20
C GLU A 327 -25.60 -5.17 15.66
N ALA A 328 -26.35 -6.24 15.90
CA ALA A 328 -27.69 -6.13 16.45
C ALA A 328 -27.63 -5.96 17.97
N MET A 329 -28.25 -4.91 18.48
CA MET A 329 -28.39 -4.66 19.92
C MET A 329 -29.78 -4.09 20.20
N ARG A 330 -30.40 -4.48 21.32
CA ARG A 330 -31.75 -4.00 21.67
C ARG A 330 -31.68 -2.51 22.03
N GLU A 331 -32.70 -1.75 21.69
CA GLU A 331 -32.75 -0.33 22.06
C GLU A 331 -32.63 -0.09 23.57
N CYS A 332 -33.19 -0.98 24.40
CA CYS A 332 -33.12 -0.89 25.86
C CYS A 332 -31.67 -0.97 26.35
N GLU A 333 -30.86 -1.86 25.78
CA GLU A 333 -29.44 -2.02 26.07
C GLU A 333 -28.67 -0.75 25.70
N ILE A 334 -28.92 -0.22 24.50
CA ILE A 334 -28.27 1.01 24.01
C ILE A 334 -28.59 2.20 24.92
N LYS A 335 -29.87 2.38 25.27
CA LYS A 335 -30.33 3.48 26.14
C LYS A 335 -29.71 3.38 27.54
N LEU A 336 -29.77 2.20 28.16
CA LEU A 336 -29.18 1.96 29.48
C LEU A 336 -27.67 2.24 29.46
N LEU A 337 -26.97 1.73 28.45
CA LEU A 337 -25.53 1.94 28.32
C LEU A 337 -25.18 3.43 28.19
N ALA A 338 -25.87 4.15 27.31
CA ALA A 338 -25.64 5.56 27.09
C ALA A 338 -25.83 6.40 28.36
N TYR A 339 -26.94 6.18 29.08
CA TYR A 339 -27.20 6.89 30.35
C TYR A 339 -26.18 6.53 31.44
N LEU A 340 -25.77 5.27 31.52
CA LEU A 340 -24.80 4.81 32.51
C LEU A 340 -23.38 5.30 32.22
N ILE A 341 -23.02 5.42 30.94
CA ILE A 341 -21.75 6.01 30.51
C ILE A 341 -21.69 7.50 30.82
N GLY A 342 -22.78 8.24 30.60
CA GLY A 342 -22.91 9.65 30.99
C GLY A 342 -22.95 9.82 32.51
N ASP A 343 -24.15 9.86 33.08
CA ASP A 343 -24.37 10.18 34.51
C ASP A 343 -24.42 8.96 35.44
N GLY A 344 -24.13 7.75 34.94
CA GLY A 344 -24.20 6.54 35.76
C GLY A 344 -23.08 6.44 36.81
N ASN A 345 -23.42 5.90 37.98
CA ASN A 345 -22.45 5.41 38.95
C ASN A 345 -22.31 3.89 38.81
N LEU A 346 -21.13 3.44 38.37
CA LEU A 346 -20.82 2.03 38.10
C LEU A 346 -19.92 1.39 39.17
N THR A 347 -19.49 2.13 40.19
CA THR A 347 -18.56 1.65 41.22
C THR A 347 -19.26 0.94 42.37
N ASN A 348 -20.57 1.14 42.52
CA ASN A 348 -21.37 0.49 43.53
C ASN A 348 -21.70 -0.97 43.14
N ALA A 349 -22.11 -1.77 44.14
CA ALA A 349 -22.58 -3.15 43.92
C ALA A 349 -23.74 -3.25 42.92
N SER A 350 -24.50 -2.17 42.71
CA SER A 350 -25.45 -2.04 41.63
C SER A 350 -25.33 -0.67 40.96
N PRO A 351 -25.45 -0.58 39.62
CA PRO A 351 -25.46 0.67 38.90
C PRO A 351 -26.59 1.60 39.36
N ARG A 352 -26.28 2.89 39.41
CA ARG A 352 -27.27 3.94 39.63
C ARG A 352 -27.21 4.97 38.53
N PHE A 353 -28.34 5.58 38.23
CA PHE A 353 -28.44 6.72 37.32
C PHE A 353 -29.05 7.91 38.06
N THR A 354 -28.27 8.97 38.23
CA THR A 354 -28.69 10.18 38.96
C THR A 354 -28.87 11.32 37.96
N ASN A 355 -30.09 11.82 37.79
CA ASN A 355 -30.37 12.93 36.87
C ASN A 355 -31.62 13.71 37.31
N GLN A 356 -31.67 15.02 37.03
CA GLN A 356 -32.79 15.88 37.41
C GLN A 356 -33.94 15.89 36.40
N HIS A 357 -33.69 15.47 35.14
CA HIS A 357 -34.64 15.60 34.04
C HIS A 357 -35.69 14.47 34.04
N PRO A 358 -36.98 14.75 34.27
CA PRO A 358 -38.01 13.72 34.45
C PRO A 358 -38.16 12.76 33.26
N ARG A 359 -38.05 13.28 32.02
CA ARG A 359 -38.15 12.45 30.80
C ARG A 359 -36.99 11.46 30.68
N MET A 360 -35.78 11.83 31.14
CA MET A 360 -34.62 10.93 31.10
C MET A 360 -34.75 9.83 32.15
N LEU A 361 -35.20 10.16 33.36
CA LEU A 361 -35.50 9.18 34.40
C LEU A 361 -36.56 8.17 33.94
N ALA A 362 -37.64 8.65 33.32
CA ALA A 362 -38.71 7.79 32.79
C ALA A 362 -38.22 6.89 31.64
N ASP A 363 -37.43 7.42 30.71
CA ASP A 363 -36.84 6.65 29.60
C ASP A 363 -35.84 5.60 30.12
N PHE A 364 -35.03 5.93 31.13
CA PHE A 364 -34.14 4.99 31.81
C PHE A 364 -34.91 3.87 32.51
N VAL A 365 -35.96 4.18 33.26
CA VAL A 365 -36.81 3.18 33.94
C VAL A 365 -37.46 2.25 32.92
N LYS A 366 -38.04 2.80 31.85
CA LYS A 366 -38.62 2.00 30.75
C LYS A 366 -37.60 1.08 30.09
N ALA A 367 -36.38 1.58 29.87
CA ALA A 367 -35.29 0.77 29.32
C ALA A 367 -34.85 -0.34 30.29
N ALA A 368 -34.81 -0.06 31.60
CA ALA A 368 -34.49 -1.05 32.63
C ALA A 368 -35.57 -2.15 32.73
N GLU A 369 -36.85 -1.78 32.68
CA GLU A 369 -37.97 -2.73 32.65
C GLU A 369 -37.92 -3.61 31.39
N ALA A 370 -37.65 -3.01 30.23
CA ALA A 370 -37.52 -3.73 28.95
C ALA A 370 -36.24 -4.58 28.84
N PHE A 371 -35.23 -4.37 29.69
CA PHE A 371 -34.02 -5.18 29.70
C PHE A 371 -34.30 -6.60 30.23
N GLY A 372 -35.21 -6.72 31.21
CA GLY A 372 -35.61 -7.98 31.84
C GLY A 372 -34.74 -8.38 33.04
N GLY A 373 -35.32 -9.11 34.00
CA GLY A 373 -34.59 -9.63 35.18
C GLY A 373 -34.17 -8.59 36.24
N ILE A 374 -34.52 -7.31 36.03
CA ILE A 374 -34.19 -6.19 36.91
C ILE A 374 -35.41 -5.29 37.15
N THR A 375 -35.39 -4.55 38.25
CA THR A 375 -36.36 -3.53 38.63
C THR A 375 -35.63 -2.21 38.86
N ALA A 376 -36.22 -1.11 38.42
CA ALA A 376 -35.70 0.24 38.63
C ALA A 376 -36.53 0.97 39.69
N ARG A 377 -35.89 1.46 40.75
CA ARG A 377 -36.54 2.21 41.82
C ARG A 377 -36.05 3.65 41.84
N VAL A 378 -36.97 4.59 41.71
CA VAL A 378 -36.68 6.02 41.81
C VAL A 378 -36.70 6.44 43.28
N SER A 379 -35.59 6.97 43.77
CA SER A 379 -35.48 7.61 45.08
C SER A 379 -35.48 9.13 44.91
N ARG A 380 -36.30 9.83 45.71
CA ARG A 380 -36.38 11.30 45.73
C ARG A 380 -36.07 11.78 47.14
N SER A 381 -35.19 12.77 47.27
CA SER A 381 -34.86 13.44 48.52
C SER A 381 -34.94 14.94 48.33
N ALA A 382 -35.40 15.70 49.33
CA ALA A 382 -35.64 17.13 49.21
C ALA A 382 -34.40 17.95 48.83
N ASN A 383 -33.19 17.47 49.18
CA ASN A 383 -31.92 18.20 49.00
C ASN A 383 -30.95 17.52 48.01
N ARG A 384 -31.39 16.53 47.22
CA ARG A 384 -30.53 15.81 46.26
C ARG A 384 -31.25 15.52 44.94
N SER A 385 -30.50 15.49 43.85
CA SER A 385 -31.01 15.05 42.54
C SER A 385 -31.64 13.64 42.65
N PRO A 386 -32.77 13.37 41.98
CA PRO A 386 -33.36 12.04 41.95
C PRO A 386 -32.37 10.99 41.46
N ASP A 387 -32.42 9.82 42.09
CA ASP A 387 -31.55 8.68 41.79
C ASP A 387 -32.39 7.46 41.42
N VAL A 388 -32.02 6.78 40.34
CA VAL A 388 -32.61 5.50 39.96
C VAL A 388 -31.62 4.39 40.30
N SER A 389 -31.98 3.58 41.30
CA SER A 389 -31.24 2.36 41.61
C SER A 389 -31.83 1.18 40.88
N VAL A 390 -30.99 0.39 40.22
CA VAL A 390 -31.40 -0.88 39.64
C VAL A 390 -31.19 -1.99 40.67
N SER A 391 -32.16 -2.88 40.84
CA SER A 391 -32.05 -4.09 41.66
C SER A 391 -32.55 -5.29 40.87
N SER A 392 -32.17 -6.51 41.26
CA SER A 392 -32.78 -7.69 40.67
C SER A 392 -34.29 -7.73 40.97
N ALA A 393 -35.09 -8.28 40.05
CA ALA A 393 -36.53 -8.40 40.24
C ALA A 393 -36.89 -9.27 41.48
N PRO A 394 -37.98 -8.97 42.22
CA PRO A 394 -38.31 -9.60 43.50
C PRO A 394 -38.71 -11.10 43.51
N GLU A 395 -38.53 -11.84 42.41
CA GLU A 395 -38.96 -13.25 42.27
C GLU A 395 -38.04 -14.28 42.96
N PHE A 396 -37.03 -13.85 43.72
CA PHE A 396 -36.07 -14.76 44.38
C PHE A 396 -36.70 -15.76 45.33
N THR A 397 -37.76 -15.37 46.01
CA THR A 397 -38.39 -16.22 47.04
C THR A 397 -39.09 -17.41 46.39
N GLU A 398 -39.82 -17.17 45.30
CA GLU A 398 -40.51 -18.21 44.53
C GLU A 398 -39.52 -19.12 43.81
N ASN A 399 -38.49 -18.54 43.17
CA ASN A 399 -37.47 -19.31 42.46
C ASN A 399 -36.58 -20.14 43.41
N ARG A 400 -36.38 -19.69 44.67
CA ARG A 400 -35.75 -20.49 45.74
C ARG A 400 -36.64 -21.62 46.23
N MET A 401 -37.94 -21.40 46.33
CA MET A 401 -38.88 -22.46 46.67
C MET A 401 -38.90 -23.52 45.59
N LEU A 402 -38.90 -23.11 44.31
CA LEU A 402 -38.85 -24.01 43.17
C LEU A 402 -37.54 -24.81 43.12
N PHE A 403 -36.37 -24.15 43.20
CA PHE A 403 -35.07 -24.83 43.28
C PHE A 403 -35.01 -25.79 44.49
N SER A 404 -35.47 -25.34 45.65
CA SER A 404 -35.50 -26.15 46.86
C SER A 404 -36.39 -27.39 46.72
N HIS A 405 -37.49 -27.28 45.98
CA HIS A 405 -38.40 -28.38 45.71
C HIS A 405 -37.75 -29.39 44.74
N LEU A 406 -37.25 -28.92 43.60
CA LEU A 406 -36.61 -29.76 42.58
C LEU A 406 -35.35 -30.47 43.12
N LEU A 407 -34.56 -29.78 43.94
CA LEU A 407 -33.39 -30.38 44.60
C LEU A 407 -33.79 -31.49 45.59
N ARG A 408 -34.91 -31.33 46.31
CA ARG A 408 -35.43 -32.41 47.20
C ARG A 408 -35.85 -33.62 46.39
N GLU A 409 -36.53 -33.42 45.27
CA GLU A 409 -36.96 -34.51 44.40
C GLU A 409 -35.78 -35.28 43.82
N GLN A 410 -34.74 -34.59 43.33
CA GLN A 410 -33.55 -35.26 42.79
C GLN A 410 -32.75 -36.03 43.85
N ILE A 411 -32.61 -35.47 45.06
CA ILE A 411 -31.95 -36.16 46.18
C ILE A 411 -32.76 -37.41 46.59
N ALA A 412 -34.08 -37.29 46.68
CA ALA A 412 -34.97 -38.39 47.06
C ALA A 412 -35.06 -39.47 45.97
N GLY A 413 -35.10 -39.08 44.69
CA GLY A 413 -35.14 -39.98 43.54
C GLY A 413 -33.90 -40.87 43.44
N LYS A 414 -32.75 -40.41 43.95
CA LYS A 414 -31.53 -41.22 44.07
C LYS A 414 -31.43 -42.00 45.40
N GLY A 415 -32.45 -41.97 46.25
CA GLY A 415 -32.46 -42.67 47.54
C GLY A 415 -31.45 -42.14 48.57
N LEU A 416 -31.00 -40.89 48.41
CA LEU A 416 -29.94 -40.31 49.23
C LEU A 416 -30.53 -39.51 50.41
N SER A 417 -29.89 -39.62 51.59
CA SER A 417 -30.13 -38.64 52.65
C SER A 417 -29.39 -37.33 52.36
N GLN A 418 -29.88 -36.19 52.89
CA GLN A 418 -29.20 -34.89 52.76
C GLN A 418 -27.75 -34.94 53.27
N LYS A 419 -27.45 -35.77 54.26
CA LYS A 419 -26.09 -35.96 54.82
C LYS A 419 -25.18 -36.74 53.87
N GLN A 420 -25.71 -37.75 53.17
CA GLN A 420 -24.98 -38.49 52.14
C GLN A 420 -24.74 -37.62 50.90
N PHE A 421 -25.75 -36.88 50.46
CA PHE A 421 -25.61 -35.90 49.38
C PHE A 421 -24.56 -34.84 49.70
N ALA A 422 -24.62 -34.22 50.88
CA ALA A 422 -23.64 -33.23 51.34
C ALA A 422 -22.20 -33.79 51.29
N LYS A 423 -21.99 -35.01 51.79
CA LYS A 423 -20.68 -35.68 51.76
C LYS A 423 -20.21 -35.96 50.32
N GLY A 424 -21.14 -36.33 49.42
CA GLY A 424 -20.84 -36.67 48.03
C GLY A 424 -20.36 -35.49 47.17
N ILE A 425 -20.82 -34.27 47.49
CA ILE A 425 -20.42 -33.04 46.77
C ILE A 425 -19.39 -32.18 47.53
N GLY A 426 -18.86 -32.68 48.65
CA GLY A 426 -17.91 -31.92 49.48
C GLY A 426 -18.50 -30.70 50.20
N ALA A 427 -19.82 -30.68 50.45
CA ALA A 427 -20.50 -29.59 51.15
C ALA A 427 -20.83 -29.95 52.62
N SER A 428 -21.05 -28.94 53.47
CA SER A 428 -21.49 -29.19 54.85
C SER A 428 -23.00 -29.55 54.90
N PRO A 429 -23.43 -30.45 55.82
CA PRO A 429 -24.86 -30.76 55.98
C PRO A 429 -25.73 -29.53 56.27
N SER A 430 -25.18 -28.52 56.96
CA SER A 430 -25.86 -27.24 57.21
C SER A 430 -26.06 -26.42 55.93
N ALA A 431 -25.07 -26.41 55.03
CA ALA A 431 -25.20 -25.75 53.72
C ALA A 431 -26.32 -26.38 52.88
N VAL A 432 -26.33 -27.72 52.76
CA VAL A 432 -27.38 -28.47 52.06
C VAL A 432 -28.75 -28.24 52.69
N SER A 433 -28.84 -28.24 54.03
CA SER A 433 -30.10 -27.92 54.73
C SER A 433 -30.59 -26.51 54.43
N GLY A 434 -29.69 -25.54 54.27
CA GLY A 434 -30.04 -24.17 53.85
C GLY A 434 -30.62 -24.10 52.42
N TRP A 435 -30.06 -24.87 51.49
CA TRP A 435 -30.53 -24.96 50.10
C TRP A 435 -31.90 -25.65 50.01
N VAL A 436 -32.01 -26.78 50.69
CA VAL A 436 -33.22 -27.62 50.76
C VAL A 436 -34.36 -26.93 51.54
N ASN A 437 -34.11 -25.83 52.26
CA ASN A 437 -35.14 -25.06 52.95
C ASN A 437 -35.32 -23.65 52.36
N ALA A 438 -34.91 -23.45 51.11
CA ALA A 438 -35.05 -22.18 50.38
C ALA A 438 -34.41 -20.95 51.08
N LYS A 439 -33.47 -21.13 52.01
CA LYS A 439 -32.84 -20.02 52.77
C LYS A 439 -31.81 -19.26 51.92
N TYR A 440 -31.01 -19.99 51.14
CA TYR A 440 -30.02 -19.46 50.19
C TYR A 440 -29.69 -20.50 49.12
N ALA A 441 -29.07 -20.08 48.01
CA ALA A 441 -28.61 -20.97 46.94
C ALA A 441 -27.18 -21.49 47.22
N PRO A 442 -26.75 -22.61 46.58
CA PRO A 442 -25.33 -23.00 46.53
C PRO A 442 -24.46 -21.91 45.89
N SER A 443 -23.15 -21.94 46.11
CA SER A 443 -22.22 -21.05 45.39
C SER A 443 -22.09 -21.51 43.94
N PHE A 444 -21.78 -20.58 43.03
CA PHE A 444 -21.63 -20.87 41.60
C PHE A 444 -20.61 -22.00 41.34
N ALA A 445 -19.50 -22.02 42.08
CA ALA A 445 -18.44 -23.02 41.95
C ALA A 445 -18.87 -24.46 42.30
N LEU A 446 -19.98 -24.64 43.02
CA LEU A 446 -20.50 -25.96 43.41
C LEU A 446 -21.54 -26.51 42.42
N LEU A 447 -21.99 -25.71 41.44
CA LEU A 447 -23.09 -26.08 40.54
C LEU A 447 -22.72 -27.28 39.65
N ASP A 448 -21.54 -27.26 39.04
CA ASP A 448 -21.09 -28.37 38.18
C ASP A 448 -20.93 -29.67 38.98
N THR A 449 -20.44 -29.57 40.22
CA THR A 449 -20.33 -30.72 41.13
C THR A 449 -21.70 -31.27 41.52
N ILE A 450 -22.68 -30.40 41.81
CA ILE A 450 -24.05 -30.79 42.13
C ILE A 450 -24.71 -31.46 40.92
N SER A 451 -24.59 -30.85 39.74
CA SER A 451 -25.15 -31.37 38.48
C SER A 451 -24.55 -32.72 38.12
N SER A 452 -23.22 -32.87 38.21
CA SER A 452 -22.52 -34.13 37.94
C SER A 452 -22.91 -35.22 38.93
N PHE A 453 -23.00 -34.89 40.22
CA PHE A 453 -23.33 -35.86 41.27
C PHE A 453 -24.79 -36.35 41.17
N LEU A 454 -25.72 -35.45 40.84
CA LEU A 454 -27.12 -35.79 40.62
C LEU A 454 -27.40 -36.31 39.20
N GLU A 455 -26.42 -36.31 38.30
CA GLU A 455 -26.58 -36.64 36.88
C GLU A 455 -27.77 -35.89 36.25
N THR A 456 -27.93 -34.62 36.61
CA THR A 456 -29.08 -33.79 36.26
C THR A 456 -28.60 -32.45 35.73
N ASP A 457 -29.19 -31.98 34.63
CA ASP A 457 -28.86 -30.69 34.05
C ASP A 457 -29.27 -29.53 34.99
N LEU A 458 -28.46 -28.47 35.05
CA LEU A 458 -28.73 -27.33 35.92
C LEU A 458 -30.05 -26.62 35.58
N SER A 459 -30.50 -26.65 34.32
CA SER A 459 -31.80 -26.11 33.90
C SER A 459 -32.98 -26.87 34.51
N GLN A 460 -32.81 -28.14 34.88
CA GLN A 460 -33.84 -28.93 35.56
C GLN A 460 -33.91 -28.64 37.06
N LEU A 461 -32.83 -28.15 37.66
CA LEU A 461 -32.80 -27.72 39.06
C LEU A 461 -33.16 -26.23 39.20
N MET A 462 -32.79 -25.42 38.22
CA MET A 462 -32.95 -23.97 38.20
C MET A 462 -33.48 -23.53 36.83
N PRO A 463 -34.77 -23.71 36.53
CA PRO A 463 -35.36 -23.40 35.22
C PRO A 463 -35.14 -21.95 34.79
N ASP A 464 -35.20 -21.02 35.75
CA ASP A 464 -34.99 -19.58 35.53
C ASP A 464 -33.53 -19.15 35.70
N GLY A 465 -32.62 -20.12 35.80
CA GLY A 465 -31.17 -19.92 35.94
C GLY A 465 -30.69 -19.55 37.34
N TYR A 466 -29.39 -19.66 37.57
CA TYR A 466 -28.76 -19.44 38.89
C TYR A 466 -28.99 -18.04 39.46
N SER A 467 -28.99 -17.01 38.61
CA SER A 467 -29.21 -15.61 38.98
C SER A 467 -30.60 -15.34 39.56
N ALA A 468 -31.57 -16.23 39.31
CA ALA A 468 -32.93 -16.12 39.85
C ALA A 468 -33.05 -16.62 41.31
N VAL A 469 -32.07 -17.38 41.80
CA VAL A 469 -32.15 -18.08 43.11
C VAL A 469 -31.16 -17.50 44.15
N ALA A 470 -30.10 -16.80 43.71
CA ALA A 470 -29.08 -16.25 44.59
C ALA A 470 -29.32 -14.76 44.94
N LYS A 471 -29.79 -14.44 46.15
CA LYS A 471 -30.00 -13.06 46.67
C LYS A 471 -28.75 -12.18 46.65
N ASN A 472 -27.56 -12.79 46.68
CA ASN A 472 -26.26 -12.11 46.58
C ASN A 472 -25.61 -12.27 45.18
N SER A 473 -26.29 -12.86 44.20
CA SER A 473 -25.77 -12.83 42.83
C SER A 473 -25.91 -11.43 42.28
N LYS A 474 -24.86 -10.98 41.59
CA LYS A 474 -24.88 -9.76 40.80
C LYS A 474 -26.10 -9.76 39.88
N ASN A 475 -26.81 -8.64 39.79
CA ASN A 475 -27.97 -8.55 38.91
C ASN A 475 -27.53 -8.66 37.44
N MET A 476 -28.46 -8.98 36.54
CA MET A 476 -28.14 -9.20 35.12
C MET A 476 -27.49 -8.00 34.44
N LEU A 477 -27.85 -6.77 34.87
CA LEU A 477 -27.24 -5.55 34.36
C LEU A 477 -25.77 -5.44 34.78
N VAL A 478 -25.43 -5.78 36.02
CA VAL A 478 -24.05 -5.83 36.52
C VAL A 478 -23.23 -6.86 35.74
N LEU A 479 -23.74 -8.08 35.55
CA LEU A 479 -23.06 -9.12 34.78
C LEU A 479 -22.82 -8.70 33.33
N TRP A 480 -23.80 -8.04 32.72
CA TRP A 480 -23.68 -7.50 31.38
C TRP A 480 -22.63 -6.38 31.30
N LEU A 481 -22.62 -5.45 32.26
CA LEU A 481 -21.60 -4.39 32.34
C LEU A 481 -20.20 -4.94 32.64
N GLU A 482 -20.08 -6.05 33.38
CA GLU A 482 -18.82 -6.77 33.58
C GLU A 482 -18.30 -7.36 32.27
N LYS A 483 -19.18 -7.99 31.48
CA LYS A 483 -18.84 -8.49 30.15
C LYS A 483 -18.37 -7.37 29.21
N LEU A 484 -18.92 -6.16 29.36
CA LEU A 484 -18.51 -4.97 28.60
C LEU A 484 -17.28 -4.25 29.19
N GLY A 485 -16.78 -4.68 30.35
CA GLY A 485 -15.62 -4.08 31.03
C GLY A 485 -15.89 -2.72 31.71
N LEU A 486 -17.16 -2.37 31.92
CA LEU A 486 -17.61 -1.08 32.47
C LEU A 486 -17.93 -1.12 33.96
N GLN A 487 -18.34 -2.27 34.49
CA GLN A 487 -18.64 -2.38 35.92
C GLN A 487 -17.39 -2.07 36.76
N GLY A 488 -17.56 -1.28 37.81
CA GLY A 488 -16.46 -0.84 38.68
C GLY A 488 -15.67 0.37 38.17
N LYS A 489 -15.94 0.86 36.95
CA LYS A 489 -15.26 2.04 36.40
C LYS A 489 -15.83 3.34 37.00
N ASN A 490 -14.95 4.23 37.46
CA ASN A 490 -15.34 5.59 37.82
C ASN A 490 -15.42 6.47 36.55
N SER A 491 -15.86 7.72 36.70
CA SER A 491 -16.06 8.65 35.55
C SER A 491 -14.82 8.93 34.70
N HIS A 492 -13.60 8.78 35.23
CA HIS A 492 -12.35 8.96 34.48
C HIS A 492 -12.02 7.77 33.58
N ASP A 493 -12.47 6.57 33.97
CA ASP A 493 -12.11 5.31 33.31
C ASP A 493 -13.23 4.77 32.41
N LYS A 494 -14.35 5.49 32.29
CA LYS A 494 -15.43 5.13 31.36
C LYS A 494 -14.96 5.23 29.91
N PHE A 495 -15.49 4.37 29.05
CA PHE A 495 -15.20 4.30 27.63
C PHE A 495 -16.43 3.76 26.86
N VAL A 496 -16.43 3.89 25.54
CA VAL A 496 -17.42 3.28 24.65
C VAL A 496 -17.06 1.80 24.42
N PRO A 497 -17.94 0.83 24.74
CA PRO A 497 -17.67 -0.59 24.51
C PRO A 497 -17.60 -0.98 23.03
N SER A 498 -16.80 -1.99 22.72
CA SER A 498 -16.53 -2.44 21.34
C SER A 498 -17.78 -2.72 20.48
N PRO A 499 -18.87 -3.35 20.99
CA PRO A 499 -20.08 -3.56 20.19
C PRO A 499 -20.71 -2.27 19.66
N ILE A 500 -20.54 -1.13 20.35
CA ILE A 500 -21.12 0.16 19.93
C ILE A 500 -20.49 0.66 18.63
N PHE A 501 -19.20 0.41 18.40
CA PHE A 501 -18.54 0.77 17.14
C PHE A 501 -19.10 0.00 15.93
N ARG A 502 -19.64 -1.21 16.16
CA ARG A 502 -20.22 -2.03 15.09
C ARG A 502 -21.73 -1.84 14.93
N LEU A 503 -22.36 -0.88 15.61
CA LEU A 503 -23.79 -0.64 15.44
C LEU A 503 -24.13 -0.11 14.03
N PRO A 504 -25.31 -0.46 13.49
CA PRO A 504 -25.94 0.24 12.38
C PRO A 504 -26.10 1.74 12.68
N ARG A 505 -26.12 2.55 11.62
CA ARG A 505 -26.16 4.01 11.69
C ARG A 505 -27.27 4.55 12.61
N GLU A 506 -28.47 3.97 12.54
CA GLU A 506 -29.65 4.37 13.33
C GLU A 506 -29.48 4.09 14.83
N LEU A 507 -28.95 2.91 15.18
CA LEU A 507 -28.70 2.51 16.56
C LEU A 507 -27.53 3.28 17.17
N LEU A 508 -26.51 3.60 16.37
CA LEU A 508 -25.41 4.47 16.79
C LEU A 508 -25.88 5.91 17.03
N ALA A 509 -26.80 6.41 16.19
CA ALA A 509 -27.44 7.71 16.41
C ALA A 509 -28.26 7.72 17.71
N LEU A 510 -29.01 6.65 18.00
CA LEU A 510 -29.74 6.49 19.27
C LEU A 510 -28.78 6.52 20.47
N PHE A 511 -27.65 5.81 20.38
CA PHE A 511 -26.61 5.83 21.42
C PHE A 511 -26.11 7.26 21.69
N LEU A 512 -25.66 7.96 20.64
CA LEU A 512 -25.15 9.33 20.76
C LEU A 512 -26.22 10.31 21.26
N ASN A 513 -27.46 10.16 20.81
CA ASN A 513 -28.59 10.97 21.25
C ASN A 513 -28.80 10.88 22.79
N ARG A 514 -28.65 9.68 23.36
CA ARG A 514 -28.77 9.47 24.81
C ARG A 514 -27.51 9.84 25.60
N VAL A 515 -26.32 9.67 25.03
CA VAL A 515 -25.09 10.16 25.64
C VAL A 515 -25.12 11.69 25.75
N PHE A 516 -25.51 12.40 24.67
CA PHE A 516 -25.63 13.86 24.72
C PHE A 516 -26.79 14.34 25.61
N ALA A 517 -27.78 13.50 25.91
CA ALA A 517 -28.86 13.85 26.82
C ALA A 517 -28.32 14.19 28.22
N THR A 518 -27.25 13.52 28.67
CA THR A 518 -26.61 13.76 29.98
C THR A 518 -25.79 15.06 29.97
N ASP A 519 -24.49 14.97 29.69
CA ASP A 519 -23.52 16.07 29.77
C ASP A 519 -23.42 16.89 28.46
N GLY A 520 -24.28 16.60 27.49
CA GLY A 520 -24.35 17.37 26.25
C GLY A 520 -25.04 18.72 26.46
N TRP A 521 -24.73 19.71 25.64
CA TRP A 521 -25.32 21.04 25.73
C TRP A 521 -25.48 21.65 24.34
N ALA A 522 -26.43 22.57 24.20
CA ALA A 522 -26.66 23.36 23.00
C ALA A 522 -26.99 24.79 23.42
N SER A 523 -26.32 25.78 22.83
CA SER A 523 -26.49 27.19 23.20
C SER A 523 -26.20 28.13 22.03
N VAL A 524 -26.74 29.34 22.12
CA VAL A 524 -26.42 30.45 21.23
C VAL A 524 -25.74 31.52 22.07
N LEU A 525 -24.51 31.89 21.71
CA LEU A 525 -23.75 32.92 22.38
C LEU A 525 -24.39 34.30 22.16
N SER A 526 -24.05 35.28 23.01
CA SER A 526 -24.50 36.68 22.84
C SER A 526 -24.10 37.28 21.49
N SER A 527 -23.03 36.77 20.86
CA SER A 527 -22.62 37.12 19.50
C SER A 527 -23.58 36.62 18.40
N GLY A 528 -24.55 35.75 18.75
CA GLY A 528 -25.40 35.01 17.83
C GLY A 528 -24.76 33.74 17.28
N GLN A 529 -23.57 33.36 17.75
CA GLN A 529 -22.88 32.14 17.33
C GLN A 529 -23.52 30.90 17.97
N ALA A 530 -23.92 29.95 17.14
CA ALA A 530 -24.49 28.67 17.55
C ALA A 530 -23.38 27.68 17.92
N GLN A 531 -23.55 26.97 19.03
CA GLN A 531 -22.62 25.93 19.45
C GLN A 531 -23.33 24.85 20.25
N MET A 532 -22.80 23.64 20.15
CA MET A 532 -23.20 22.52 21.01
C MET A 532 -21.98 21.69 21.35
N GLY A 533 -22.10 20.80 22.31
CA GLY A 533 -20.97 20.04 22.77
C GLY A 533 -21.30 18.99 23.81
N TYR A 534 -20.26 18.34 24.31
CA TYR A 534 -20.31 17.31 25.34
C TYR A 534 -19.10 17.45 26.26
N CYS A 535 -19.29 17.22 27.55
CA CYS A 535 -18.21 17.30 28.55
C CYS A 535 -17.99 15.94 29.21
N SER A 536 -16.73 15.58 29.47
CA SER A 536 -16.37 14.34 30.17
C SER A 536 -15.03 14.50 30.86
N VAL A 537 -14.85 13.86 32.02
CA VAL A 537 -13.55 13.77 32.69
C VAL A 537 -12.69 12.61 32.16
N SER A 538 -13.29 11.65 31.45
CA SER A 538 -12.60 10.60 30.71
C SER A 538 -12.15 11.12 29.35
N GLU A 539 -10.83 11.12 29.13
CA GLU A 539 -10.21 11.45 27.84
C GLU A 539 -10.54 10.38 26.78
N LYS A 540 -10.54 9.10 27.17
CA LYS A 540 -10.83 8.00 26.25
C LYS A 540 -12.25 8.09 25.71
N LEU A 541 -13.23 8.29 26.61
CA LEU A 541 -14.64 8.42 26.23
C LEU A 541 -14.85 9.58 25.26
N ILE A 542 -14.32 10.77 25.56
CA ILE A 542 -14.57 11.95 24.72
C ILE A 542 -13.95 11.82 23.32
N ARG A 543 -12.80 11.14 23.21
CA ARG A 543 -12.16 10.83 21.92
C ARG A 543 -12.96 9.83 21.11
N GLN A 544 -13.46 8.78 21.76
CA GLN A 544 -14.35 7.81 21.11
C GLN A 544 -15.65 8.47 20.65
N ILE A 545 -16.23 9.38 21.43
CA ILE A 545 -17.40 10.17 20.99
C ILE A 545 -17.03 11.06 19.79
N GLN A 546 -15.86 11.71 19.77
CA GLN A 546 -15.39 12.47 18.60
C GLN A 546 -15.27 11.58 17.35
N HIS A 547 -14.72 10.37 17.49
CA HIS A 547 -14.62 9.40 16.40
C HIS A 547 -16.01 8.94 15.91
N LEU A 548 -16.95 8.64 16.83
CA LEU A 548 -18.31 8.26 16.44
C LEU A 548 -19.03 9.39 15.69
N LEU A 549 -18.84 10.65 16.09
CA LEU A 549 -19.37 11.81 15.37
C LEU A 549 -18.76 11.97 13.97
N LEU A 550 -17.48 11.68 13.81
CA LEU A 550 -16.79 11.70 12.52
C LEU A 550 -17.42 10.74 11.51
N ARG A 551 -18.01 9.63 11.96
CA ARG A 551 -18.72 8.68 11.08
C ARG A 551 -19.97 9.26 10.44
N PHE A 552 -20.62 10.20 11.14
CA PHE A 552 -21.72 11.00 10.58
C PHE A 552 -21.24 12.19 9.74
N GLY A 553 -19.92 12.43 9.65
CA GLY A 553 -19.35 13.62 9.01
C GLY A 553 -19.46 14.89 9.86
N ILE A 554 -19.56 14.73 11.18
CA ILE A 554 -19.66 15.83 12.15
C ILE A 554 -18.26 16.16 12.66
N ILE A 555 -17.79 17.38 12.37
CA ILE A 555 -16.47 17.85 12.81
C ILE A 555 -16.60 18.42 14.22
N ALA A 556 -15.95 17.75 15.18
CA ALA A 556 -15.93 18.16 16.57
C ALA A 556 -14.50 18.45 17.04
N LYS A 557 -14.33 19.44 17.93
CA LYS A 557 -13.04 19.82 18.51
C LYS A 557 -12.99 19.48 20.00
N ILE A 558 -11.93 18.81 20.45
CA ILE A 558 -11.68 18.55 21.86
C ILE A 558 -10.76 19.64 22.45
N LYS A 559 -11.07 20.10 23.67
CA LYS A 559 -10.23 21.00 24.47
C LYS A 559 -10.21 20.55 25.92
N LYS A 560 -9.09 20.77 26.61
CA LYS A 560 -8.98 20.61 28.06
C LYS A 560 -9.46 21.89 28.75
N ARG A 561 -10.35 21.78 29.74
CA ARG A 561 -10.82 22.90 30.57
C ARG A 561 -10.53 22.65 32.04
N SER A 562 -10.18 23.71 32.76
CA SER A 562 -10.16 23.72 34.22
C SER A 562 -11.52 24.23 34.72
N MET A 563 -12.11 23.49 35.65
CA MET A 563 -13.40 23.81 36.27
C MET A 563 -13.24 23.89 37.78
N ALA A 564 -13.90 24.86 38.42
CA ALA A 564 -14.00 24.90 39.87
C ALA A 564 -15.04 23.87 40.31
N TYR A 565 -14.63 22.93 41.16
CA TYR A 565 -15.51 21.92 41.73
C TYR A 565 -15.18 21.72 43.20
N ALA A 566 -16.17 21.93 44.08
CA ALA A 566 -16.02 21.79 45.53
C ALA A 566 -14.83 22.55 46.15
N GLY A 567 -14.52 23.76 45.65
CA GLY A 567 -13.43 24.61 46.15
C GLY A 567 -12.05 24.33 45.53
N GLU A 568 -11.91 23.26 44.73
CA GLU A 568 -10.67 22.91 44.03
C GLU A 568 -10.79 23.05 42.51
N ARG A 569 -9.66 23.25 41.81
CA ARG A 569 -9.64 23.22 40.34
C ARG A 569 -9.49 21.77 39.84
N ARG A 570 -10.50 21.27 39.14
CA ARG A 570 -10.47 19.96 38.46
C ARG A 570 -10.38 20.15 36.96
N PHE A 571 -9.83 19.16 36.26
CA PHE A 571 -9.74 19.17 34.80
C PHE A 571 -10.84 18.30 34.19
N ALA A 572 -11.44 18.79 33.11
CA ALA A 572 -12.37 18.06 32.27
C ALA A 572 -12.05 18.28 30.80
N TRP A 573 -12.49 17.37 29.96
CA TRP A 573 -12.42 17.51 28.51
C TRP A 573 -13.78 17.98 28.00
N GLN A 574 -13.73 18.91 27.04
CA GLN A 574 -14.91 19.46 26.39
C GLN A 574 -14.78 19.25 24.89
N LEU A 575 -15.84 18.69 24.30
CA LEU A 575 -16.02 18.52 22.87
C LEU A 575 -16.96 19.63 22.38
N ASP A 576 -16.51 20.41 21.41
CA ASP A 576 -17.25 21.52 20.81
C ASP A 576 -17.60 21.20 19.34
N ILE A 577 -18.87 21.34 18.98
CA ILE A 577 -19.37 21.35 17.60
C ILE A 577 -19.80 22.79 17.31
N THR A 578 -19.06 23.46 16.44
CA THR A 578 -19.26 24.89 16.12
C THR A 578 -19.51 25.15 14.65
N ASP A 579 -19.18 24.19 13.79
CA ASP A 579 -19.40 24.23 12.36
C ASP A 579 -20.89 24.06 12.03
N ALA A 580 -21.45 24.94 11.19
CA ALA A 580 -22.89 24.95 10.92
C ALA A 580 -23.38 23.70 10.17
N ASP A 581 -22.59 23.16 9.25
CA ASP A 581 -22.97 21.94 8.52
C ASP A 581 -22.95 20.73 9.48
N SER A 582 -21.93 20.65 10.33
CA SER A 582 -21.84 19.64 11.40
C SER A 582 -23.02 19.73 12.38
N ILE A 583 -23.42 20.95 12.80
CA ILE A 583 -24.59 21.16 13.65
C ILE A 583 -25.89 20.73 12.95
N ARG A 584 -26.07 21.07 11.66
CA ARG A 584 -27.25 20.65 10.89
C ARG A 584 -27.35 19.14 10.81
N VAL A 585 -26.23 18.47 10.50
CA VAL A 585 -26.17 17.00 10.47
C VAL A 585 -26.48 16.43 11.85
N PHE A 586 -25.90 16.97 12.92
CA PHE A 586 -26.18 16.52 14.28
C PHE A 586 -27.67 16.64 14.63
N ILE A 587 -28.32 17.78 14.37
CA ILE A 587 -29.74 18.00 14.68
C ILE A 587 -30.64 17.06 13.86
N ARG A 588 -30.32 16.87 12.57
CA ARG A 588 -31.09 16.04 11.65
C ARG A 588 -30.98 14.55 11.98
N ASP A 589 -29.77 14.07 12.23
CA ASP A 589 -29.48 12.63 12.29
C ASP A 589 -29.41 12.08 13.72
N ILE A 590 -29.10 12.92 14.72
CA ILE A 590 -28.83 12.47 16.10
C ILE A 590 -29.78 13.15 17.11
N GLY A 591 -29.72 14.48 17.23
CA GLY A 591 -30.45 15.26 18.23
C GLY A 591 -29.98 15.03 19.68
N ILE A 592 -30.67 15.64 20.65
CA ILE A 592 -30.39 15.52 22.09
C ILE A 592 -31.72 15.33 22.82
N PHE A 593 -31.93 14.13 23.37
CA PHE A 593 -33.17 13.83 24.07
C PHE A 593 -33.33 14.70 25.32
N GLY A 594 -34.52 15.30 25.48
CA GLY A 594 -34.83 16.19 26.60
C GLY A 594 -34.24 17.60 26.47
N LYS A 595 -33.56 17.94 25.36
CA LYS A 595 -33.03 19.28 25.10
C LYS A 595 -33.48 19.80 23.72
N GLU A 596 -34.65 19.37 23.26
CA GLU A 596 -35.19 19.70 21.94
C GLU A 596 -35.37 21.22 21.74
N ASP A 597 -35.86 21.93 22.75
CA ASP A 597 -36.01 23.40 22.70
C ASP A 597 -34.67 24.13 22.54
N ALA A 598 -33.59 23.60 23.14
CA ALA A 598 -32.26 24.18 23.01
C ALA A 598 -31.70 23.96 21.60
N LEU A 599 -31.95 22.79 21.01
CA LEU A 599 -31.61 22.52 19.62
C LEU A 599 -32.40 23.38 18.65
N GLU A 600 -33.67 23.65 18.93
CA GLU A 600 -34.49 24.51 18.09
C GLU A 600 -33.96 25.94 18.06
N LYS A 601 -33.55 26.47 19.22
CA LYS A 601 -32.89 27.80 19.31
C LYS A 601 -31.61 27.84 18.48
N VAL A 602 -30.80 26.79 18.54
CA VAL A 602 -29.57 26.66 17.73
C VAL A 602 -29.88 26.56 16.24
N ARG A 603 -30.89 25.78 15.85
CA ARG A 603 -31.37 25.63 14.47
C ARG A 603 -31.83 26.97 13.89
N ALA A 604 -32.65 27.70 14.64
CA ALA A 604 -33.14 29.02 14.25
C ALA A 604 -31.99 30.03 14.10
N ALA A 605 -31.01 30.02 15.02
CA ALA A 605 -29.85 30.90 14.94
C ALA A 605 -29.03 30.67 13.66
N ILE A 606 -28.79 29.41 13.27
CA ILE A 606 -28.06 29.05 12.05
C ILE A 606 -28.82 29.42 10.77
N ALA A 607 -30.17 29.41 10.80
CA ALA A 607 -30.99 29.81 9.65
C ALA A 607 -31.03 31.33 9.45
N SER A 608 -30.96 32.11 10.53
CA SER A 608 -31.18 33.57 10.52
C SER A 608 -30.03 34.41 9.94
N LYS A 609 -28.80 33.89 9.89
CA LYS A 609 -27.61 34.61 9.39
C LYS A 609 -26.77 33.73 8.47
N PRO A 610 -26.13 34.28 7.42
CA PRO A 610 -25.12 33.56 6.65
C PRO A 610 -23.93 33.26 7.57
N TYR A 611 -23.90 32.04 8.09
CA TYR A 611 -22.92 31.59 9.07
C TYR A 611 -21.55 31.46 8.40
N ARG A 612 -20.65 32.41 8.70
CA ARG A 612 -19.26 32.39 8.21
C ARG A 612 -18.36 31.78 9.25
N THR A 613 -18.38 30.46 9.39
CA THR A 613 -17.31 29.81 10.14
C THR A 613 -16.08 29.71 9.25
N ASN A 614 -14.94 30.19 9.75
CA ASN A 614 -13.62 29.90 9.17
C ASN A 614 -13.22 28.44 9.51
N THR A 615 -14.12 27.48 9.28
CA THR A 615 -13.94 26.05 9.54
C THR A 615 -13.96 25.29 8.21
N ASP A 616 -13.23 24.17 8.13
CA ASP A 616 -13.12 23.34 6.92
C ASP A 616 -12.67 24.12 5.67
N LEU A 617 -11.56 24.84 5.82
CA LEU A 617 -10.97 25.64 4.76
C LEU A 617 -9.84 24.86 4.06
N ILE A 618 -9.80 24.95 2.74
CA ILE A 618 -8.66 24.51 1.94
C ILE A 618 -7.49 25.46 2.22
N PRO A 619 -6.29 24.96 2.54
CA PRO A 619 -5.13 25.79 2.84
C PRO A 619 -4.86 26.82 1.73
N ALA A 620 -4.27 27.96 2.12
CA ALA A 620 -4.14 29.12 1.22
C ALA A 620 -3.21 28.83 0.03
N GLU A 621 -2.37 27.82 0.16
CA GLU A 621 -1.35 27.44 -0.82
C GLU A 621 -1.99 26.88 -2.11
N ILE A 622 -3.28 26.51 -2.07
CA ILE A 622 -4.06 26.18 -3.28
C ILE A 622 -4.17 27.35 -4.28
N TRP A 623 -3.97 28.59 -3.81
CA TRP A 623 -3.98 29.77 -4.69
C TRP A 623 -2.87 29.71 -5.74
N GLU A 624 -1.77 29.02 -5.49
CA GLU A 624 -0.67 28.86 -6.45
C GLU A 624 -1.11 28.03 -7.65
N GLN A 625 -1.72 26.87 -7.41
CA GLN A 625 -2.29 26.02 -8.45
C GLN A 625 -3.41 26.75 -9.23
N LEU A 626 -4.28 27.47 -8.51
CA LEU A 626 -5.31 28.31 -9.16
C LEU A 626 -4.68 29.42 -10.01
N THR A 627 -3.53 29.98 -9.63
CA THR A 627 -2.82 31.02 -10.39
C THR A 627 -2.27 30.46 -11.70
N GLN A 628 -1.70 29.24 -11.66
CA GLN A 628 -1.16 28.57 -12.84
C GLN A 628 -2.28 28.23 -13.85
N LEU A 629 -3.35 27.57 -13.39
CA LEU A 629 -4.49 27.16 -14.25
C LEU A 629 -5.22 28.34 -14.88
N LYS A 630 -5.25 29.46 -14.15
CA LYS A 630 -5.86 30.69 -14.59
C LYS A 630 -5.13 31.35 -15.78
N GLY A 631 -3.83 31.12 -15.93
CA GLY A 631 -3.00 31.75 -16.96
C GLY A 631 -3.07 33.28 -16.93
N SER A 632 -3.32 33.89 -18.10
CA SER A 632 -3.32 35.35 -18.30
C SER A 632 -4.64 36.05 -17.98
N GLU A 633 -5.72 35.32 -17.68
CA GLU A 633 -7.01 35.91 -17.29
C GLU A 633 -6.80 36.83 -16.06
N SER A 634 -7.64 37.83 -15.79
CA SER A 634 -7.59 38.60 -14.52
C SER A 634 -8.44 37.95 -13.41
N TRP A 635 -8.05 38.06 -12.13
CA TRP A 635 -8.80 37.39 -11.04
C TRP A 635 -10.25 37.85 -10.97
N ALA A 636 -10.52 39.10 -11.33
CA ALA A 636 -11.87 39.65 -11.39
C ALA A 636 -12.72 39.01 -12.49
N GLN A 637 -12.15 38.73 -13.66
CA GLN A 637 -12.83 38.02 -14.75
C GLN A 637 -13.14 36.57 -14.35
N LEU A 638 -12.15 35.86 -13.81
CA LEU A 638 -12.34 34.49 -13.34
C LEU A 638 -13.42 34.41 -12.25
N ALA A 639 -13.38 35.32 -11.27
CA ALA A 639 -14.37 35.38 -10.20
C ALA A 639 -15.77 35.73 -10.71
N LYS A 640 -15.87 36.63 -11.69
CA LYS A 640 -17.14 36.97 -12.35
C LYS A 640 -17.71 35.74 -13.08
N ARG A 641 -16.87 35.02 -13.81
CA ARG A 641 -17.22 33.79 -14.53
C ARG A 641 -17.61 32.64 -13.60
N ALA A 642 -16.96 32.56 -12.43
CA ALA A 642 -17.29 31.63 -11.36
C ALA A 642 -18.52 32.03 -10.53
N GLY A 643 -19.15 33.19 -10.81
CA GLY A 643 -20.34 33.65 -10.08
C GLY A 643 -20.06 34.09 -8.62
N ILE A 644 -18.83 34.51 -8.31
CA ILE A 644 -18.44 34.92 -6.96
C ILE A 644 -18.88 36.37 -6.68
N ALA A 645 -19.73 36.57 -5.68
CA ALA A 645 -20.09 37.91 -5.20
C ALA A 645 -18.87 38.67 -4.66
N GLY A 646 -18.73 39.96 -5.01
CA GLY A 646 -17.53 40.74 -4.68
C GLY A 646 -16.31 40.39 -5.55
N TYR A 647 -16.54 40.00 -6.82
CA TYR A 647 -15.51 39.53 -7.76
C TYR A 647 -14.33 40.49 -7.97
N SER A 648 -14.48 41.79 -7.69
CA SER A 648 -13.40 42.78 -7.82
C SER A 648 -12.24 42.55 -6.85
N ASN A 649 -12.45 41.88 -5.71
CA ASN A 649 -11.38 41.52 -4.77
C ASN A 649 -11.71 40.23 -4.00
N ILE A 650 -11.17 39.10 -4.46
CA ILE A 650 -11.39 37.78 -3.84
C ILE A 650 -10.32 37.38 -2.82
N HIS A 651 -9.38 38.28 -2.49
CA HIS A 651 -8.28 38.06 -1.53
C HIS A 651 -7.35 36.87 -1.85
N VAL A 652 -6.88 36.81 -3.10
CA VAL A 652 -5.94 35.81 -3.61
C VAL A 652 -4.68 35.69 -2.72
N GLY A 653 -4.22 34.47 -2.48
CA GLY A 653 -2.96 34.14 -1.80
C GLY A 653 -2.95 34.37 -0.28
N LYS A 654 -3.84 35.22 0.26
CA LYS A 654 -3.83 35.59 1.69
C LYS A 654 -4.78 34.78 2.57
N ARG A 655 -5.81 34.16 2.00
CA ARG A 655 -6.87 33.49 2.77
C ARG A 655 -7.08 32.06 2.30
N SER A 656 -7.17 31.13 3.26
CA SER A 656 -7.68 29.78 2.99
C SER A 656 -9.09 29.84 2.38
N LEU A 657 -9.37 28.94 1.45
CA LEU A 657 -10.58 28.95 0.65
C LEU A 657 -11.67 28.05 1.22
N PRO A 658 -12.92 28.52 1.36
CA PRO A 658 -14.06 27.63 1.57
C PRO A 658 -14.23 26.70 0.37
N ARG A 659 -14.58 25.44 0.61
CA ARG A 659 -14.84 24.42 -0.44
C ARG A 659 -15.80 24.90 -1.53
N LYS A 660 -16.89 25.58 -1.15
CA LYS A 660 -17.87 26.13 -2.11
C LYS A 660 -17.24 27.13 -3.08
N ARG A 661 -16.28 27.94 -2.60
CA ARG A 661 -15.54 28.88 -3.46
C ARG A 661 -14.55 28.14 -4.34
N LEU A 662 -13.81 27.16 -3.79
CA LEU A 662 -12.91 26.34 -4.60
C LEU A 662 -13.69 25.62 -5.71
N ALA A 663 -14.84 25.01 -5.41
CA ALA A 663 -15.69 24.35 -6.39
C ALA A 663 -16.16 25.31 -7.51
N ALA A 664 -16.56 26.54 -7.15
CA ALA A 664 -16.96 27.54 -8.13
C ALA A 664 -15.80 27.95 -9.06
N LEU A 665 -14.61 28.15 -8.49
CA LEU A 665 -13.39 28.46 -9.26
C LEU A 665 -12.96 27.29 -10.14
N ALA A 666 -12.95 26.07 -9.60
CA ALA A 666 -12.58 24.85 -10.31
C ALA A 666 -13.53 24.56 -11.48
N ASN A 667 -14.84 24.75 -11.28
CA ASN A 667 -15.83 24.62 -12.35
C ASN A 667 -15.64 25.67 -13.45
N ALA A 668 -15.30 26.91 -13.09
CA ALA A 668 -14.93 27.91 -14.07
C ALA A 668 -13.65 27.48 -14.82
N LEU A 669 -12.62 27.03 -14.12
CA LEU A 669 -11.36 26.58 -14.75
C LEU A 669 -11.50 25.27 -15.53
N LYS A 670 -12.61 24.53 -15.39
CA LYS A 670 -12.83 23.18 -15.94
C LYS A 670 -11.76 22.18 -15.50
N ASP A 671 -11.27 22.34 -14.28
CA ASP A 671 -10.25 21.47 -13.69
C ASP A 671 -10.91 20.38 -12.84
N GLU A 672 -10.68 19.12 -13.18
CA GLU A 672 -11.32 17.98 -12.50
C GLU A 672 -10.68 17.69 -11.13
N ASP A 673 -9.37 17.88 -10.98
CA ASP A 673 -8.64 17.61 -9.74
C ASP A 673 -9.03 18.60 -8.63
N LEU A 674 -9.15 19.88 -8.96
CA LEU A 674 -9.64 20.91 -8.03
C LEU A 674 -11.12 20.70 -7.68
N GLN A 675 -11.92 20.17 -8.62
CA GLN A 675 -13.30 19.77 -8.33
C GLN A 675 -13.35 18.58 -7.36
N ALA A 676 -12.47 17.57 -7.55
CA ALA A 676 -12.34 16.44 -6.66
C ALA A 676 -11.89 16.89 -5.26
N LEU A 677 -10.86 17.74 -5.17
CA LEU A 677 -10.37 18.32 -3.92
C LEU A 677 -11.46 19.14 -3.21
N ALA A 678 -12.25 19.94 -3.94
CA ALA A 678 -13.34 20.70 -3.33
C ALA A 678 -14.43 19.79 -2.72
N ARG A 679 -14.65 18.61 -3.32
CA ARG A 679 -15.59 17.58 -2.86
C ARG A 679 -14.94 16.53 -1.95
N SER A 680 -13.68 16.73 -1.54
CA SER A 680 -12.92 15.72 -0.80
C SER A 680 -13.52 15.36 0.56
N GLU A 681 -13.21 14.13 0.98
CA GLU A 681 -13.49 13.64 2.33
C GLU A 681 -12.36 13.96 3.32
N VAL A 682 -11.41 14.80 2.93
CA VAL A 682 -10.25 15.20 3.73
C VAL A 682 -10.45 16.59 4.32
N TYR A 683 -10.30 16.73 5.63
CA TYR A 683 -10.22 18.00 6.36
C TYR A 683 -8.75 18.38 6.59
N TRP A 684 -8.40 19.65 6.41
CA TRP A 684 -7.04 20.14 6.62
C TRP A 684 -6.89 20.72 8.02
N ASP A 685 -6.41 19.91 8.95
CA ASP A 685 -6.28 20.29 10.35
C ASP A 685 -4.87 20.78 10.69
N GLU A 686 -4.80 21.78 11.56
CA GLU A 686 -3.52 22.37 11.94
C GLU A 686 -2.86 21.58 13.07
N ILE A 687 -1.56 21.30 12.96
CA ILE A 687 -0.75 20.74 14.05
C ILE A 687 -0.62 21.80 15.15
N VAL A 688 -0.94 21.45 16.39
CA VAL A 688 -0.80 22.35 17.56
C VAL A 688 0.37 21.97 18.46
N SER A 689 0.82 20.71 18.42
CA SER A 689 2.00 20.26 19.17
C SER A 689 2.59 18.98 18.58
N ILE A 690 3.91 18.86 18.67
CA ILE A 690 4.68 17.65 18.40
C ILE A 690 5.55 17.42 19.65
N VAL A 691 5.36 16.29 20.34
CA VAL A 691 6.01 16.00 21.63
C VAL A 691 6.63 14.62 21.60
N SER A 692 7.90 14.47 22.01
CA SER A 692 8.53 13.15 22.17
C SER A 692 7.83 12.37 23.28
N MET A 693 7.48 11.12 23.00
CA MET A 693 6.81 10.18 23.90
C MET A 693 7.74 9.10 24.43
N GLY A 694 9.04 9.19 24.12
CA GLY A 694 10.03 8.17 24.44
C GLY A 694 9.94 6.96 23.53
N GLU A 695 10.60 5.88 23.94
CA GLU A 695 10.56 4.61 23.22
C GLU A 695 9.27 3.83 23.48
N LYS A 696 8.55 3.50 22.41
CA LYS A 696 7.32 2.70 22.45
C LYS A 696 7.33 1.64 21.37
N GLN A 697 6.60 0.54 21.60
CA GLN A 697 6.41 -0.49 20.58
C GLN A 697 5.72 0.12 19.36
N VAL A 698 6.22 -0.15 18.16
CA VAL A 698 5.70 0.40 16.91
C VAL A 698 5.47 -0.71 15.88
N TYR A 699 4.55 -0.44 14.96
CA TYR A 699 4.11 -1.32 13.90
C TYR A 699 4.02 -0.54 12.59
N ASP A 700 4.04 -1.24 11.47
CA ASP A 700 3.77 -0.67 10.15
C ASP A 700 2.89 -1.59 9.29
N LEU A 701 2.19 -1.00 8.32
CA LEU A 701 1.33 -1.70 7.39
C LEU A 701 1.71 -1.31 5.95
N THR A 702 1.88 -2.31 5.08
CA THR A 702 2.08 -2.05 3.65
C THR A 702 0.72 -2.10 2.96
N ILE A 703 0.34 -0.99 2.31
CA ILE A 703 -0.94 -0.86 1.61
C ILE A 703 -0.69 -0.86 0.10
N PRO A 704 -1.27 -1.79 -0.68
CA PRO A 704 -1.12 -1.80 -2.13
C PRO A 704 -1.70 -0.53 -2.78
N ASP A 705 -1.13 -0.14 -3.92
CA ASP A 705 -1.50 0.97 -4.82
C ASP A 705 -1.37 2.40 -4.26
N THR A 706 -1.84 2.61 -3.04
CA THR A 706 -2.05 3.93 -2.45
C THR A 706 -1.04 4.27 -1.36
N HIS A 707 -0.37 3.26 -0.80
CA HIS A 707 0.69 3.38 0.22
C HIS A 707 0.30 4.21 1.44
N ASN A 708 -1.00 4.36 1.71
CA ASN A 708 -1.49 5.12 2.85
C ASN A 708 -2.68 4.46 3.52
N PHE A 709 -2.86 4.78 4.80
CA PHE A 709 -4.02 4.37 5.57
C PHE A 709 -4.40 5.42 6.61
N VAL A 710 -5.58 5.26 7.21
CA VAL A 710 -6.07 6.13 8.29
C VAL A 710 -5.74 5.52 9.66
N ALA A 711 -4.94 6.23 10.45
CA ALA A 711 -4.50 5.84 11.79
C ALA A 711 -4.83 6.95 12.80
N ASN A 712 -5.57 6.63 13.87
CA ASN A 712 -6.14 7.60 14.81
C ASN A 712 -6.80 8.82 14.12
N ASP A 713 -7.54 8.56 13.04
CA ASP A 713 -8.18 9.58 12.20
C ASP A 713 -7.17 10.56 11.52
N ILE A 714 -6.00 10.09 11.06
CA ILE A 714 -4.95 10.82 10.31
C ILE A 714 -4.32 9.94 9.19
N CYS A 715 -3.86 10.50 8.05
CA CYS A 715 -3.31 9.75 6.87
C CYS A 715 -1.75 9.68 6.79
N VAL A 716 -1.11 8.56 6.31
CA VAL A 716 0.38 8.24 6.40
C VAL A 716 1.09 7.49 5.17
N HIS A 717 2.46 7.39 4.92
CA HIS A 717 3.15 6.85 3.63
C HIS A 717 4.67 6.30 3.58
N ASN A 718 5.19 5.48 2.59
CA ASN A 718 6.59 4.84 2.41
C ASN A 718 7.50 5.20 1.10
N THR A 719 8.88 5.41 1.09
CA THR A 719 10.03 4.76 0.26
C THR A 719 11.20 5.79 -0.10
N ALA A 720 12.52 5.47 -0.37
CA ALA A 720 13.61 6.50 -0.66
C ALA A 720 14.96 6.19 -1.45
N LEU A 721 15.72 5.08 -1.33
CA LEU A 721 17.14 4.97 -1.83
C LEU A 721 17.36 4.89 -3.35
N ALA A 722 16.59 4.06 -4.07
CA ALA A 722 16.88 3.72 -5.48
C ALA A 722 16.91 4.92 -6.43
N LEU A 723 16.16 5.98 -6.10
CA LEU A 723 16.08 7.22 -6.87
C LEU A 723 17.39 8.02 -6.86
N ASN A 724 18.22 7.89 -5.82
CA ASN A 724 19.50 8.58 -5.77
C ASN A 724 20.54 7.94 -6.71
N ILE A 725 20.51 6.61 -6.85
CA ILE A 725 21.38 5.90 -7.81
C ILE A 725 20.96 6.26 -9.25
N ALA A 726 19.66 6.26 -9.54
CA ALA A 726 19.14 6.63 -10.86
C ALA A 726 19.65 8.01 -11.33
N ARG A 727 19.53 9.01 -10.45
CA ARG A 727 19.99 10.38 -10.70
C ARG A 727 21.50 10.45 -10.92
N ASN A 728 22.29 9.80 -10.06
CA ASN A 728 23.75 9.86 -10.13
C ASN A 728 24.31 9.17 -11.38
N ALA A 729 23.73 8.03 -11.77
CA ALA A 729 24.14 7.30 -12.96
C ALA A 729 23.88 8.13 -14.23
N ALA A 730 22.71 8.75 -14.34
CA ALA A 730 22.37 9.61 -15.48
C ALA A 730 23.30 10.82 -15.59
N ASP A 731 23.65 11.44 -14.46
CA ASP A 731 24.52 12.62 -14.40
C ASP A 731 26.00 12.28 -14.65
N LYS A 732 26.57 11.35 -13.89
CA LYS A 732 28.01 11.07 -13.93
C LYS A 732 28.44 10.22 -15.12
N ALA A 733 27.57 9.33 -15.59
CA ALA A 733 27.88 8.42 -16.70
C ALA A 733 27.36 8.94 -18.04
N ASN A 734 26.47 9.95 -18.02
CA ASN A 734 25.76 10.45 -19.20
C ASN A 734 25.08 9.32 -20.00
N VAL A 735 24.47 8.36 -19.29
CA VAL A 735 23.75 7.23 -19.89
C VAL A 735 22.26 7.32 -19.61
N ALA A 736 21.45 6.86 -20.56
CA ALA A 736 20.01 6.80 -20.34
C ALA A 736 19.66 5.79 -19.24
N VAL A 737 18.79 6.18 -18.31
CA VAL A 737 18.33 5.35 -17.20
C VAL A 737 16.83 5.09 -17.32
N ALA A 738 16.41 3.84 -17.32
CA ALA A 738 15.00 3.45 -17.25
C ALA A 738 14.61 3.13 -15.81
N VAL A 739 13.52 3.72 -15.33
CA VAL A 739 12.94 3.44 -14.00
C VAL A 739 11.53 2.91 -14.19
N PHE A 740 11.33 1.63 -13.91
CA PHE A 740 10.01 0.98 -13.84
C PHE A 740 9.52 1.04 -12.41
N SER A 741 8.58 1.95 -12.13
CA SER A 741 7.98 2.10 -10.81
C SER A 741 6.60 1.47 -10.77
N LEU A 742 6.55 0.27 -10.22
CA LEU A 742 5.32 -0.48 -9.97
C LEU A 742 4.67 -0.03 -8.65
N GLU A 743 5.44 0.63 -7.79
CA GLU A 743 4.98 1.16 -6.50
C GLU A 743 4.48 2.61 -6.58
N MET A 744 5.16 3.50 -7.33
CA MET A 744 4.94 4.94 -7.28
C MET A 744 4.65 5.58 -8.65
N SER A 745 3.85 6.66 -8.64
CA SER A 745 3.62 7.45 -9.87
C SER A 745 4.85 8.25 -10.29
N LYS A 746 4.97 8.51 -11.59
CA LYS A 746 6.08 9.30 -12.16
C LYS A 746 6.19 10.70 -11.55
N GLU A 747 5.07 11.38 -11.26
CA GLU A 747 5.09 12.72 -10.66
C GLU A 747 5.67 12.70 -9.23
N GLN A 748 5.33 11.67 -8.45
CA GLN A 748 5.86 11.51 -7.09
C GLN A 748 7.36 11.21 -7.10
N LEU A 749 7.83 10.41 -8.08
CA LEU A 749 9.24 10.13 -8.26
C LEU A 749 10.02 11.37 -8.69
N THR A 750 9.54 12.09 -9.71
CA THR A 750 10.17 13.33 -10.21
C THR A 750 10.28 14.37 -9.10
N MET A 751 9.21 14.57 -8.31
CA MET A 751 9.25 15.49 -7.17
C MET A 751 10.30 15.07 -6.14
N ARG A 752 10.38 13.78 -5.78
CA ARG A 752 11.41 13.30 -4.84
C ARG A 752 12.81 13.53 -5.37
N MET A 753 13.05 13.28 -6.64
CA MET A 753 14.35 13.53 -7.29
C MET A 753 14.71 15.02 -7.26
N LEU A 754 13.76 15.90 -7.58
CA LEU A 754 13.94 17.35 -7.54
C LEU A 754 14.28 17.85 -6.12
N CYS A 755 13.57 17.37 -5.10
CA CYS A 755 13.82 17.75 -3.72
C CYS A 755 15.18 17.25 -3.22
N SER A 756 15.50 16.00 -3.56
CA SER A 756 16.79 15.41 -3.24
C SER A 756 17.91 16.21 -3.89
N ASP A 757 17.78 16.55 -5.17
CA ASP A 757 18.81 17.24 -5.94
C ASP A 757 19.03 18.69 -5.49
N ALA A 758 17.95 19.43 -5.34
CA ALA A 758 17.97 20.82 -4.86
C ALA A 758 18.46 20.93 -3.41
N ARG A 759 18.56 19.81 -2.67
CA ARG A 759 18.73 19.78 -1.19
C ARG A 759 17.71 20.68 -0.51
N VAL A 760 16.56 20.81 -1.14
CA VAL A 760 15.43 21.55 -0.61
C VAL A 760 14.48 20.52 -0.07
N ASP A 761 14.11 20.79 1.17
CA ASP A 761 13.14 20.04 1.90
C ASP A 761 11.89 19.80 1.03
N SER A 762 11.50 18.53 0.88
CA SER A 762 10.38 18.17 0.00
C SER A 762 9.08 18.83 0.47
N SER A 763 9.01 19.19 1.75
CA SER A 763 7.94 20.01 2.27
C SER A 763 7.89 21.41 1.70
N ARG A 764 9.04 22.06 1.47
CA ARG A 764 9.14 23.47 1.05
C ARG A 764 8.75 23.65 -0.41
N ILE A 765 9.23 22.78 -1.29
CA ILE A 765 8.97 22.82 -2.74
C ILE A 765 7.50 22.64 -3.03
N ARG A 766 6.96 21.54 -2.51
CA ARG A 766 5.54 21.25 -2.60
C ARG A 766 4.71 22.39 -2.01
N SER A 767 5.27 23.11 -1.03
CA SER A 767 4.56 24.15 -0.31
C SER A 767 4.47 25.55 -0.84
N GLY A 768 5.25 25.88 -1.86
CA GLY A 768 5.39 27.27 -2.24
C GLY A 768 6.17 28.13 -1.25
N PHE A 769 6.37 27.68 0.01
CA PHE A 769 7.23 28.32 1.01
C PHE A 769 8.70 27.94 0.82
N PHE A 770 9.24 28.30 -0.32
CA PHE A 770 10.66 28.23 -0.59
C PHE A 770 11.22 29.66 -0.60
N SER A 771 12.37 29.86 0.03
CA SER A 771 13.08 31.15 -0.08
C SER A 771 13.45 31.40 -1.56
N ARG A 772 13.86 32.63 -1.88
CA ARG A 772 14.43 32.91 -3.21
C ARG A 772 15.62 31.98 -3.51
N GLU A 773 16.42 31.68 -2.49
CA GLU A 773 17.52 30.72 -2.55
C GLU A 773 17.04 29.28 -2.77
N ASP A 774 15.98 28.83 -2.09
CA ASP A 774 15.38 27.52 -2.34
C ASP A 774 14.81 27.45 -3.78
N TRP A 775 14.20 28.52 -4.30
CA TRP A 775 13.73 28.59 -5.71
C TRP A 775 14.88 28.55 -6.71
N GLU A 776 15.97 29.27 -6.42
CA GLU A 776 17.20 29.24 -7.21
C GLU A 776 17.76 27.81 -7.22
N ASN A 777 17.90 27.16 -6.05
CA ASN A 777 18.33 25.76 -5.93
C ASN A 777 17.41 24.77 -6.67
N ILE A 778 16.08 24.98 -6.64
CA ILE A 778 15.12 24.15 -7.37
C ILE A 778 15.23 24.36 -8.87
N THR A 779 15.37 25.61 -9.31
CA THR A 779 15.45 25.95 -10.74
C THR A 779 16.76 25.41 -11.32
N ASP A 780 17.85 25.52 -10.57
CA ASP A 780 19.14 24.94 -10.91
C ASP A 780 19.04 23.42 -10.98
N ALA A 781 18.46 22.76 -9.95
CA ALA A 781 18.23 21.32 -9.94
C ALA A 781 17.29 20.86 -11.07
N ALA A 782 16.24 21.62 -11.39
CA ALA A 782 15.32 21.32 -12.48
C ALA A 782 16.01 21.44 -13.84
N THR A 783 16.90 22.42 -14.01
CA THR A 783 17.72 22.57 -15.22
C THR A 783 18.61 21.34 -15.38
N VAL A 784 19.34 20.96 -14.32
CA VAL A 784 20.17 19.75 -14.32
C VAL A 784 19.33 18.51 -14.64
N LEU A 785 18.23 18.28 -13.92
CA LEU A 785 17.39 17.09 -14.10
C LEU A 785 16.72 17.00 -15.47
N THR A 786 16.40 18.13 -16.11
CA THR A 786 15.81 18.15 -17.46
C THR A 786 16.81 17.67 -18.52
N ASP A 787 18.09 17.96 -18.31
CA ASP A 787 19.16 17.54 -19.21
C ASP A 787 19.58 16.08 -18.97
N LEU A 788 19.19 15.47 -17.84
CA LEU A 788 19.50 14.07 -17.54
C LEU A 788 18.59 13.12 -18.32
N PRO A 789 19.15 12.08 -18.98
CA PRO A 789 18.38 11.11 -19.77
C PRO A 789 17.68 10.06 -18.89
N ILE A 790 16.76 10.46 -18.01
CA ILE A 790 16.00 9.56 -17.12
C ILE A 790 14.59 9.37 -17.64
N TYR A 791 14.19 8.11 -17.82
CA TYR A 791 12.89 7.71 -18.37
C TYR A 791 12.12 6.89 -17.35
N ILE A 792 10.92 7.35 -16.97
CA ILE A 792 10.09 6.70 -15.94
C ILE A 792 8.86 6.06 -16.59
N ASP A 793 8.60 4.81 -16.22
CA ASP A 793 7.37 4.09 -16.55
C ASP A 793 6.67 3.68 -15.25
N ASP A 794 5.46 4.19 -15.03
CA ASP A 794 4.61 3.92 -13.85
C ASP A 794 3.39 3.04 -14.16
N SER A 795 3.47 2.25 -15.25
CA SER A 795 2.42 1.28 -15.59
C SER A 795 2.27 0.24 -14.47
N PRO A 796 1.07 -0.04 -13.95
CA PRO A 796 0.86 -1.09 -12.95
C PRO A 796 0.90 -2.48 -13.60
N ASN A 797 1.27 -3.51 -12.83
CA ASN A 797 1.19 -4.94 -13.20
C ASN A 797 1.97 -5.36 -14.47
N VAL A 798 3.11 -4.73 -14.74
CA VAL A 798 3.93 -4.97 -15.94
C VAL A 798 4.59 -6.36 -15.91
N SER A 799 4.59 -7.05 -17.05
CA SER A 799 5.27 -8.33 -17.23
C SER A 799 6.76 -8.18 -17.56
N SER A 800 7.57 -9.23 -17.35
CA SER A 800 9.00 -9.19 -17.72
C SER A 800 9.23 -8.99 -19.23
N MET A 801 8.29 -9.43 -20.07
CA MET A 801 8.32 -9.26 -21.51
C MET A 801 8.07 -7.80 -21.93
N GLU A 802 7.10 -7.13 -21.29
CA GLU A 802 6.86 -5.71 -21.52
C GLU A 802 8.05 -4.83 -21.10
N ILE A 803 8.66 -5.11 -19.93
CA ILE A 803 9.88 -4.43 -19.49
C ILE A 803 10.99 -4.61 -20.54
N ARG A 804 11.16 -5.83 -21.07
CA ARG A 804 12.15 -6.14 -22.10
C ARG A 804 11.87 -5.36 -23.40
N ALA A 805 10.64 -5.37 -23.90
CA ALA A 805 10.28 -4.68 -25.14
C ALA A 805 10.51 -3.16 -25.03
N LYS A 806 10.09 -2.54 -23.91
CA LYS A 806 10.29 -1.11 -23.65
C LYS A 806 11.79 -0.77 -23.51
N SER A 807 12.55 -1.61 -22.81
CA SER A 807 14.00 -1.44 -22.62
C SER A 807 14.78 -1.58 -23.93
N ARG A 808 14.42 -2.54 -24.80
CA ARG A 808 15.00 -2.68 -26.16
C ARG A 808 14.80 -1.41 -26.98
N ARG A 809 13.57 -0.92 -27.04
CA ARG A 809 13.25 0.32 -27.77
C ARG A 809 14.06 1.49 -27.25
N LEU A 810 14.16 1.64 -25.93
CA LEU A 810 14.92 2.71 -25.31
C LEU A 810 16.44 2.57 -25.52
N LYS A 811 16.97 1.33 -25.55
CA LYS A 811 18.38 1.06 -25.90
C LYS A 811 18.68 1.50 -27.33
N MET A 812 17.82 1.16 -28.29
CA MET A 812 17.97 1.52 -29.70
C MET A 812 17.88 3.04 -29.92
N ASP A 813 16.93 3.71 -29.24
CA ASP A 813 16.64 5.12 -29.48
C ASP A 813 17.57 6.07 -28.72
N LYS A 814 17.96 5.71 -27.48
CA LYS A 814 18.53 6.63 -26.50
C LYS A 814 19.82 6.14 -25.83
N GLY A 815 20.31 4.94 -26.15
CA GLY A 815 21.54 4.41 -25.55
C GLY A 815 21.39 4.08 -24.06
N LEU A 816 20.36 3.30 -23.71
CA LEU A 816 20.10 2.81 -22.36
C LEU A 816 21.36 2.19 -21.71
N GLY A 817 21.68 2.66 -20.50
CA GLY A 817 22.83 2.22 -19.71
C GLY A 817 22.51 1.74 -18.30
N LEU A 818 21.28 1.94 -17.78
CA LEU A 818 20.85 1.37 -16.50
C LEU A 818 19.34 1.14 -16.49
N ILE A 819 18.90 0.02 -15.92
CA ILE A 819 17.48 -0.28 -15.67
C ILE A 819 17.27 -0.43 -14.16
N ILE A 820 16.22 0.19 -13.62
CA ILE A 820 15.81 0.08 -12.22
C ILE A 820 14.35 -0.37 -12.17
N ILE A 821 14.05 -1.35 -11.31
CA ILE A 821 12.70 -1.93 -11.14
C ILE A 821 12.31 -1.87 -9.65
N ASP A 822 11.23 -1.13 -9.35
CA ASP A 822 10.70 -0.89 -8.00
C ASP A 822 9.25 -1.38 -7.88
N TYR A 823 8.96 -2.56 -7.30
CA TYR A 823 9.86 -3.61 -6.82
C TYR A 823 9.45 -4.98 -7.38
N LEU A 824 10.38 -5.95 -7.37
CA LEU A 824 10.30 -7.20 -8.13
C LEU A 824 9.04 -8.02 -7.85
N GLN A 825 8.56 -8.06 -6.60
CA GLN A 825 7.40 -8.85 -6.18
C GLN A 825 6.04 -8.31 -6.68
N LEU A 826 5.98 -7.15 -7.34
CA LEU A 826 4.77 -6.57 -7.95
C LEU A 826 4.65 -6.87 -9.46
N MET A 827 5.65 -7.52 -10.07
CA MET A 827 5.59 -7.93 -11.47
C MET A 827 4.60 -9.09 -11.67
N LYS A 828 3.97 -9.16 -12.85
CA LYS A 828 3.03 -10.24 -13.21
C LYS A 828 3.72 -11.36 -13.99
N SER A 829 3.37 -12.60 -13.66
CA SER A 829 3.74 -13.81 -14.41
C SER A 829 2.79 -14.01 -15.61
N SER A 830 3.33 -14.46 -16.74
CA SER A 830 2.57 -14.85 -17.95
C SER A 830 1.86 -16.20 -17.81
N ALA A 831 2.10 -16.96 -16.74
CA ALA A 831 1.47 -18.25 -16.47
C ALA A 831 0.73 -18.25 -15.12
N SER A 832 -0.43 -18.91 -15.07
CA SER A 832 -1.15 -19.22 -13.82
C SER A 832 -0.37 -20.28 -13.03
N ALA A 833 0.73 -19.90 -12.40
CA ALA A 833 1.49 -20.80 -11.53
C ALA A 833 0.89 -20.78 -10.11
N GLU A 834 0.50 -21.95 -9.58
CA GLU A 834 -0.03 -22.07 -8.21
C GLU A 834 1.00 -21.76 -7.10
N ARG A 835 2.27 -21.49 -7.47
CA ARG A 835 3.43 -21.38 -6.58
C ARG A 835 4.30 -20.15 -6.89
N ARG A 836 4.28 -19.19 -5.97
CA ARG A 836 4.94 -17.86 -6.09
C ARG A 836 6.47 -17.91 -6.15
N ASP A 837 7.08 -18.94 -5.56
CA ASP A 837 8.52 -19.18 -5.60
C ASP A 837 9.03 -19.51 -7.02
N LEU A 838 8.22 -20.19 -7.83
CA LEU A 838 8.54 -20.46 -9.23
C LEU A 838 8.40 -19.21 -10.10
N GLU A 839 7.39 -18.37 -9.84
CA GLU A 839 7.19 -17.10 -10.55
C GLU A 839 8.38 -16.15 -10.34
N ILE A 840 8.84 -15.99 -9.10
CA ILE A 840 10.00 -15.16 -8.80
C ILE A 840 11.27 -15.71 -9.45
N ALA A 841 11.44 -17.04 -9.51
CA ALA A 841 12.56 -17.67 -10.19
C ALA A 841 12.56 -17.40 -11.71
N GLU A 842 11.39 -17.45 -12.34
CA GLU A 842 11.23 -17.13 -13.76
C GLU A 842 11.51 -15.65 -14.03
N MET A 843 10.99 -14.75 -13.19
CA MET A 843 11.23 -13.30 -13.30
C MET A 843 12.72 -12.98 -13.14
N SER A 844 13.37 -13.56 -12.12
CA SER A 844 14.80 -13.42 -11.86
C SER A 844 15.65 -13.82 -13.07
N LYS A 845 15.39 -15.00 -13.65
CA LYS A 845 16.04 -15.45 -14.88
C LYS A 845 15.77 -14.53 -16.08
N SER A 846 14.53 -14.10 -16.26
CA SER A 846 14.15 -13.19 -17.35
C SER A 846 14.88 -11.85 -17.26
N LEU A 847 15.01 -11.29 -16.05
CA LEU A 847 15.75 -10.05 -15.80
C LEU A 847 17.26 -10.24 -15.99
N LYS A 848 17.84 -11.38 -15.58
CA LYS A 848 19.25 -11.67 -15.86
C LYS A 848 19.52 -11.84 -17.35
N SER A 849 18.62 -12.50 -18.08
CA SER A 849 18.69 -12.59 -19.54
C SER A 849 18.57 -11.22 -20.19
N LEU A 850 17.64 -10.37 -19.72
CA LEU A 850 17.50 -8.98 -20.19
C LEU A 850 18.80 -8.19 -20.00
N ALA A 851 19.43 -8.29 -18.83
CA ALA A 851 20.69 -7.61 -18.54
C ALA A 851 21.78 -8.02 -19.55
N LYS A 852 21.94 -9.33 -19.77
CA LYS A 852 22.91 -9.89 -20.73
C LYS A 852 22.63 -9.49 -22.17
N GLU A 853 21.37 -9.54 -22.56
CA GLU A 853 20.92 -9.27 -23.93
C GLU A 853 21.14 -7.80 -24.33
N LEU A 854 20.87 -6.87 -23.41
CA LEU A 854 21.04 -5.43 -23.66
C LEU A 854 22.44 -4.91 -23.31
N GLU A 855 23.27 -5.75 -22.68
CA GLU A 855 24.54 -5.37 -22.06
C GLU A 855 24.36 -4.15 -21.13
N VAL A 856 23.38 -4.22 -20.23
CA VAL A 856 22.99 -3.13 -19.32
C VAL A 856 22.83 -3.68 -17.90
N PRO A 857 23.36 -3.00 -16.86
CA PRO A 857 23.05 -3.35 -15.47
C PRO A 857 21.55 -3.20 -15.18
N VAL A 858 20.99 -4.18 -14.48
CA VAL A 858 19.59 -4.17 -14.02
C VAL A 858 19.57 -4.18 -12.49
N ILE A 859 19.07 -3.13 -11.86
CA ILE A 859 18.80 -3.10 -10.42
C ILE A 859 17.33 -3.47 -10.17
N ALA A 860 17.10 -4.57 -9.47
CA ALA A 860 15.77 -4.93 -9.00
C ALA A 860 15.68 -4.77 -7.48
N LEU A 861 14.68 -3.99 -7.03
CA LEU A 861 14.41 -3.84 -5.61
C LEU A 861 13.68 -5.08 -5.09
N SER A 862 14.08 -5.56 -3.91
CA SER A 862 13.48 -6.71 -3.26
C SER A 862 13.28 -6.49 -1.77
N GLN A 863 12.21 -7.05 -1.21
CA GLN A 863 11.97 -7.02 0.23
C GLN A 863 12.64 -8.20 0.96
N LEU A 864 12.98 -7.98 2.24
CA LEU A 864 13.60 -8.98 3.12
C LEU A 864 12.59 -9.72 4.03
N ASN A 865 12.85 -10.99 4.29
CA ASN A 865 12.17 -11.86 5.24
C ASN A 865 12.32 -11.34 6.68
N ARG A 866 11.31 -11.67 7.50
CA ARG A 866 11.23 -11.24 8.91
C ARG A 866 12.16 -12.03 9.87
N LYS A 867 12.70 -13.19 9.47
CA LYS A 867 13.62 -14.01 10.31
C LYS A 867 14.88 -13.28 10.76
N LEU A 868 15.30 -12.28 9.99
CA LEU A 868 16.37 -11.35 10.32
C LEU A 868 16.21 -10.71 11.71
N GLU A 869 14.97 -10.40 12.09
CA GLU A 869 14.65 -9.69 13.32
C GLU A 869 14.71 -10.57 14.57
N GLU A 870 14.91 -11.87 14.44
CA GLU A 870 15.10 -12.79 15.57
C GLU A 870 16.59 -12.94 15.94
N ARG A 871 17.51 -12.53 15.06
CA ARG A 871 18.96 -12.65 15.28
C ARG A 871 19.50 -11.58 16.22
N GLY A 872 20.60 -11.87 16.92
CA GLY A 872 21.31 -10.86 17.72
C GLY A 872 21.86 -9.71 16.86
N ASP A 873 22.47 -10.05 15.72
CA ASP A 873 22.85 -9.08 14.69
C ASP A 873 21.73 -8.92 13.66
N LYS A 874 21.26 -7.68 13.50
CA LYS A 874 20.15 -7.30 12.61
C LYS A 874 20.63 -6.94 11.20
N ARG A 875 21.92 -7.06 10.90
CA ARG A 875 22.44 -6.91 9.54
C ARG A 875 21.88 -8.02 8.64
N PRO A 876 21.33 -7.68 7.46
CA PRO A 876 20.81 -8.69 6.54
C PRO A 876 21.87 -9.58 5.91
N GLN A 877 21.46 -10.80 5.61
CA GLN A 877 22.25 -11.85 4.98
C GLN A 877 21.45 -12.47 3.81
N LEU A 878 22.12 -13.23 2.94
CA LEU A 878 21.50 -13.83 1.74
C LEU A 878 20.27 -14.69 2.05
N SER A 879 20.28 -15.40 3.19
CA SER A 879 19.16 -16.21 3.68
C SER A 879 17.90 -15.39 4.00
N ASP A 880 18.02 -14.06 4.14
CA ASP A 880 16.91 -13.16 4.41
C ASP A 880 16.21 -12.66 3.15
N LEU A 881 16.72 -12.93 1.94
CA LEU A 881 15.96 -12.64 0.73
C LEU A 881 14.65 -13.46 0.73
N ARG A 882 13.53 -12.83 0.39
CA ARG A 882 12.25 -13.52 0.34
C ARG A 882 12.25 -14.52 -0.82
N GLU A 883 11.82 -15.76 -0.53
CA GLU A 883 11.69 -16.82 -1.55
C GLU A 883 13.02 -17.06 -2.32
N SER A 884 14.15 -17.03 -1.58
CA SER A 884 15.52 -16.67 -2.02
C SER A 884 16.30 -17.61 -2.93
N GLY A 885 15.91 -18.87 -3.11
CA GLY A 885 16.80 -19.86 -3.72
C GLY A 885 17.29 -19.48 -5.13
N SER A 886 16.40 -18.93 -5.96
CA SER A 886 16.66 -18.56 -7.35
C SER A 886 17.24 -17.15 -7.50
N LEU A 887 16.69 -16.16 -6.79
CA LEU A 887 17.18 -14.78 -6.79
C LEU A 887 18.66 -14.69 -6.38
N GLU A 888 19.04 -15.44 -5.35
CA GLU A 888 20.44 -15.51 -4.94
C GLU A 888 21.30 -16.10 -6.04
N GLN A 889 20.86 -17.15 -6.75
CA GLN A 889 21.66 -17.82 -7.78
C GLN A 889 21.88 -16.93 -9.00
N ASP A 890 20.83 -16.29 -9.50
CA ASP A 890 20.84 -15.54 -10.74
C ASP A 890 21.52 -14.16 -10.62
N ALA A 891 21.42 -13.52 -9.44
CA ALA A 891 22.04 -12.22 -9.19
C ALA A 891 23.57 -12.29 -9.24
N ASP A 892 24.20 -11.28 -9.83
CA ASP A 892 25.65 -11.11 -9.81
C ASP A 892 26.10 -10.32 -8.58
N VAL A 893 25.27 -9.34 -8.18
CA VAL A 893 25.45 -8.54 -6.97
C VAL A 893 24.20 -8.59 -6.11
N VAL A 894 24.37 -8.82 -4.81
CA VAL A 894 23.30 -8.68 -3.81
C VAL A 894 23.77 -7.69 -2.75
N ALA A 895 23.04 -6.60 -2.62
CA ALA A 895 23.30 -5.55 -1.65
C ALA A 895 22.11 -5.34 -0.71
N PHE A 896 22.40 -5.15 0.57
CA PHE A 896 21.40 -4.90 1.59
C PHE A 896 21.56 -3.51 2.21
N ILE A 897 20.45 -2.83 2.44
CA ILE A 897 20.45 -1.59 3.23
C ILE A 897 20.24 -1.96 4.70
N TYR A 898 21.15 -1.53 5.55
CA TYR A 898 21.04 -1.56 7.00
C TYR A 898 21.24 -0.15 7.56
N ARG A 899 20.52 0.21 8.62
CA ARG A 899 20.71 1.50 9.30
C ARG A 899 20.72 1.22 10.78
N ASP A 900 21.89 1.37 11.39
CA ASP A 900 22.08 1.03 12.79
C ASP A 900 21.19 1.86 13.70
N GLU A 901 21.01 3.15 13.38
CA GLU A 901 20.12 4.06 14.11
C GLU A 901 18.65 3.62 14.19
N ILE A 902 18.23 2.66 13.38
CA ILE A 902 16.88 2.07 13.44
C ILE A 902 16.78 1.05 14.56
N TYR A 903 17.87 0.34 14.86
CA TYR A 903 17.92 -0.78 15.80
C TYR A 903 18.64 -0.41 17.12
N ASN A 904 19.63 0.47 17.06
CA ASN A 904 20.44 0.96 18.18
C ASN A 904 20.19 2.45 18.42
N LYS A 905 19.56 2.78 19.56
CA LYS A 905 18.95 4.10 19.81
C LYS A 905 19.65 4.93 20.89
N ASP A 906 20.85 4.53 21.31
CA ASP A 906 21.66 5.33 22.22
C ASP A 906 21.87 6.74 21.62
N GLU A 907 21.70 7.80 22.42
CA GLU A 907 21.95 9.17 21.98
C GLU A 907 23.41 9.37 21.56
N ASN A 908 24.31 8.56 22.11
CA ASN A 908 25.72 8.48 21.74
C ASN A 908 26.00 7.45 20.64
N ASN A 909 24.98 6.92 19.95
CA ASN A 909 25.21 5.97 18.86
C ASN A 909 26.11 6.62 17.81
N PRO A 910 27.35 6.12 17.62
CA PRO A 910 28.29 6.70 16.65
C PRO A 910 27.79 6.55 15.21
N ASN A 911 26.83 5.65 14.95
CA ASN A 911 26.27 5.33 13.64
C ASN A 911 24.95 6.07 13.35
N ARG A 912 24.65 7.16 14.07
CA ARG A 912 23.44 7.95 13.80
C ARG A 912 23.58 8.74 12.49
N GLY A 913 22.54 8.72 11.66
CA GLY A 913 22.56 9.32 10.32
C GLY A 913 23.43 8.57 9.32
N THR A 914 23.97 7.40 9.67
CA THR A 914 24.70 6.53 8.75
C THR A 914 23.81 5.38 8.28
N ALA A 915 24.01 4.97 7.04
CA ALA A 915 23.42 3.79 6.44
C ALA A 915 24.56 2.90 5.94
N GLU A 916 24.44 1.61 6.22
CA GLU A 916 25.33 0.58 5.72
C GLU A 916 24.71 -0.06 4.49
N LEU A 917 25.44 -0.04 3.38
CA LEU A 917 25.11 -0.82 2.20
C LEU A 917 26.01 -2.08 2.20
N ILE A 918 25.44 -3.20 2.60
CA ILE A 918 26.15 -4.47 2.79
C ILE A 918 26.10 -5.26 1.49
N ILE A 919 27.23 -5.35 0.78
CA ILE A 919 27.40 -6.19 -0.40
C ILE A 919 27.67 -7.62 0.07
N SER A 920 26.63 -8.44 0.11
CA SER A 920 26.73 -9.83 0.58
C SER A 920 27.11 -10.82 -0.51
N LYS A 921 26.91 -10.45 -1.79
CA LYS A 921 27.34 -11.24 -2.94
C LYS A 921 27.86 -10.30 -4.01
N GLN A 922 29.00 -10.64 -4.60
CA GLN A 922 29.53 -10.01 -5.80
C GLN A 922 30.38 -11.03 -6.56
N ARG A 923 30.05 -11.31 -7.83
CA ARG A 923 30.79 -12.32 -8.62
C ARG A 923 32.17 -11.85 -9.06
N ASN A 924 32.31 -10.55 -9.35
CA ASN A 924 33.48 -9.97 -10.04
C ASN A 924 34.32 -9.05 -9.15
N GLY A 925 34.17 -9.11 -7.82
CA GLY A 925 34.90 -8.26 -6.89
C GLY A 925 34.59 -8.55 -5.42
N PRO A 926 35.11 -7.75 -4.48
CA PRO A 926 35.01 -8.02 -3.06
C PRO A 926 33.59 -7.82 -2.51
N VAL A 927 33.24 -8.62 -1.51
CA VAL A 927 32.10 -8.40 -0.61
C VAL A 927 32.51 -7.52 0.56
N GLY A 928 31.57 -6.81 1.17
CA GLY A 928 31.84 -5.95 2.33
C GLY A 928 30.76 -4.92 2.56
N THR A 929 31.00 -4.02 3.51
CA THR A 929 30.03 -2.98 3.89
C THR A 929 30.52 -1.61 3.43
N VAL A 930 29.66 -0.90 2.71
CA VAL A 930 29.89 0.47 2.29
C VAL A 930 29.12 1.43 3.22
N PRO A 931 29.81 2.29 3.98
CA PRO A 931 29.14 3.32 4.76
C PRO A 931 28.65 4.45 3.84
N LEU A 932 27.42 4.88 4.08
CA LEU A 932 26.76 6.02 3.45
C LEU A 932 26.20 6.94 4.53
N THR A 933 26.05 8.21 4.23
CA THR A 933 25.30 9.15 5.06
C THR A 933 23.87 9.24 4.53
N PHE A 934 22.87 9.11 5.41
CA PHE A 934 21.47 9.29 5.04
C PHE A 934 20.92 10.59 5.64
N ILE A 935 20.63 11.55 4.76
CA ILE A 935 20.04 12.83 5.13
C ILE A 935 18.52 12.73 5.00
N ASN A 936 17.88 12.40 6.13
CA ASN A 936 16.44 12.16 6.20
C ASN A 936 15.59 13.30 5.60
N LYS A 937 16.01 14.57 5.82
CA LYS A 937 15.29 15.79 5.39
C LYS A 937 15.12 15.91 3.86
N TYR A 938 16.00 15.30 3.07
CA TYR A 938 15.96 15.37 1.61
C TYR A 938 15.74 14.01 0.98
N THR A 939 15.48 12.99 1.82
CA THR A 939 15.46 11.58 1.40
C THR A 939 16.67 11.25 0.52
N ARG A 940 17.86 11.70 0.96
CA ARG A 940 19.09 11.68 0.16
C ARG A 940 20.15 10.84 0.85
N PHE A 941 20.78 9.95 0.09
CA PHE A 941 22.01 9.27 0.47
C PHE A 941 23.21 10.02 -0.11
N GLU A 942 24.28 10.12 0.66
CA GLU A 942 25.54 10.78 0.29
C GLU A 942 26.74 9.95 0.72
N ASN A 943 27.91 10.26 0.15
CA ASN A 943 29.17 9.74 0.66
C ASN A 943 29.42 10.30 2.07
N PRO A 944 30.00 9.51 2.99
CA PRO A 944 30.47 10.02 4.28
C PRO A 944 31.46 11.17 4.09
N ALA A 945 31.50 12.10 5.05
CA ALA A 945 32.53 13.13 5.07
C ALA A 945 33.91 12.46 5.13
N PRO A 946 34.92 12.96 4.37
CA PRO A 946 36.27 12.43 4.46
C PRO A 946 36.79 12.60 5.89
N GLU A 947 37.33 11.52 6.46
CA GLU A 947 38.10 11.61 7.71
C GLU A 947 39.31 12.51 7.42
N TYR A 948 39.35 13.69 8.06
CA TYR A 948 40.57 14.48 8.10
C TYR A 948 41.54 13.73 9.02
N ASP A 949 42.38 12.89 8.42
CA ASP A 949 43.64 12.50 9.06
C ASP A 949 44.44 13.80 9.29
N GLY A 950 44.67 14.10 10.56
CA GLY A 950 45.42 15.28 11.00
C GLY A 950 46.87 15.29 10.54
#